data_AF-A0A1Y2A6G2-F1
#
_entry.id   AF-A0A1Y2A6G2-F1
#
_cell.length_a   1.000
_cell.length_b   1.000
_cell.length_c   1.000
_cell.angle_alpha   90.00
_cell.angle_beta   90.00
_cell.angle_gamma   90.00
#
_symmetry.space_group_name_H-M   'P 1'
#
loop_
_entity.id
_entity.type
_entity.pdbx_description
1 polymer ?
#
loop_
_entity_poly.entity_id
_entity_poly.type
_entity_poly.pdbx_seq_one_letter_code
_entity_poly.pdbx_strand_id
1 'polypeptide(L)'
;MLESSSLLGGSYNNIVMSNCYFTKIKKNNSSYLLLDSLNSNVKIINTEISYILLYGRTLFNPQNFYYIKDTSFTYITTNYESIISSSYNDLILENVNFLYNTNVGDHKNPCFISVNSGDNETKLKLKNVSIYYGKSNMAFIKITGYKINVLIENSSIALSDSYGPIIDFDSKYSNININNTKIIECKSTTSNVGTLFFKNNVNITIDNSLFKDNASKYGGCLYFKDMENLTMDIKNSTFKRNHAKYGGVIYISLNNQNYNNYKRSLMFRDNYFISNVAQYFGGAIYFDKSIEYVDVMDDIKFNNNSATIGGAIYTDYLSNHESLSNKGINNNNKIFFINNRSKAYGNDYGSFPSTIILENDEELMNGITIFSGNTISLSFILKDNYNQTIRDNSNYHSNLILRVELIWDNELNNMNDTSVYTSYKKKYLLKNNVGYFSNGHCKFNELNIVAIPGYYKINFLIENNMYNTKFKVNEIPLKVTNCTDNKITMINDYNIIYCENPICNDDCDVKHSICMPSKDALFINSSKYNKCVCFPGYKGKKCNEMDYEPYWKIVTDYKIIVYIVIAIEFSIIIITFILRNHVLIYYHGSIKLILIQIGFILITISLTVIDYKNIYLCFLNVLLKHCGILCILTVFIYFIYSAYYLGVLNKETEIKEIREQLFYEKKISNKNLRNNTTKMKPKKVKSKLLYKIKVSDKSKLAINSFEPEDIIKEKSINYSNSSINIFQDIFFDIVKKILAINIKIFIGFLLLIALFILGLIIILIKKPTDKYYLDSNDLFMYSNPYSEANLYMNLFEFLCVILTFVKSSFIWKYENIFLINFKIYYSFIIILTIGILPNIISSFVLYSNPKQYLFNLIINSICYVSLYFILILNLLYNIIIKKQKNITPSDFFVTTQQDFCYFHRSYLCECNKVESDESIAEHVLEILNIYIHSSIIIEKNKYSLIKLVNPDQKSVLMQAVFQ
;
A
#
# COMPACT_ATOMS: atom_id res chain seq x y z
N MET A 1 47.13 54.02 -33.23
CA MET A 1 45.87 54.29 -32.50
C MET A 1 45.11 52.98 -32.43
N LEU A 2 45.24 52.25 -31.33
CA LEU A 2 44.69 50.90 -31.16
C LEU A 2 43.27 50.99 -30.63
N GLU A 3 42.35 50.25 -31.25
CA GLU A 3 40.94 50.06 -30.90
C GLU A 3 40.72 49.35 -29.55
N SER A 4 41.43 49.73 -28.48
CA SER A 4 41.16 49.19 -27.14
C SER A 4 39.90 49.86 -26.58
N SER A 5 38.81 49.10 -26.56
CA SER A 5 37.45 49.54 -26.28
C SER A 5 37.01 49.29 -24.82
N SER A 6 37.97 49.12 -23.89
CA SER A 6 37.78 48.93 -22.45
C SER A 6 37.85 50.27 -21.69
N LEU A 7 37.18 50.39 -20.53
CA LEU A 7 37.19 51.63 -19.73
C LEU A 7 38.57 51.93 -19.12
N LEU A 8 39.28 50.90 -18.64
CA LEU A 8 40.60 50.99 -18.02
C LEU A 8 41.49 49.86 -18.55
N GLY A 9 42.78 50.15 -18.83
CA GLY A 9 43.75 49.16 -19.31
C GLY A 9 45.18 49.39 -18.80
N GLY A 10 46.11 48.48 -19.12
CA GLY A 10 47.54 48.55 -18.75
C GLY A 10 48.07 47.30 -18.04
N SER A 11 49.20 47.35 -17.35
CA SER A 11 49.76 46.20 -16.61
C SER A 11 50.37 46.61 -15.28
N TYR A 12 50.34 45.72 -14.27
CA TYR A 12 50.94 45.92 -12.94
C TYR A 12 50.40 47.16 -12.18
N ASN A 13 49.10 47.43 -12.33
CA ASN A 13 48.43 48.57 -11.73
C ASN A 13 47.84 48.24 -10.34
N ASN A 14 47.63 49.28 -9.53
CA ASN A 14 46.76 49.25 -8.35
C ASN A 14 45.49 50.04 -8.66
N ILE A 15 44.36 49.35 -8.87
CA ILE A 15 43.11 49.97 -9.32
C ILE A 15 42.07 49.86 -8.21
N VAL A 16 41.42 50.98 -7.88
CA VAL A 16 40.32 51.04 -6.91
C VAL A 16 39.09 51.67 -7.56
N MET A 17 38.00 50.91 -7.63
CA MET A 17 36.68 51.39 -8.03
C MET A 17 35.78 51.40 -6.79
N SER A 18 35.31 52.58 -6.39
CA SER A 18 34.49 52.76 -5.18
C SER A 18 33.29 53.65 -5.45
N ASN A 19 32.11 53.27 -4.97
CA ASN A 19 30.86 54.04 -5.14
C ASN A 19 30.48 54.23 -6.60
N CYS A 20 30.72 53.22 -7.45
CA CYS A 20 30.47 53.29 -8.88
C CYS A 20 29.11 52.66 -9.27
N TYR A 21 28.57 53.10 -10.41
CA TYR A 21 27.34 52.55 -10.99
C TYR A 21 27.54 52.28 -12.48
N PHE A 22 27.48 51.01 -12.89
CA PHE A 22 27.62 50.57 -14.27
C PHE A 22 26.29 49.95 -14.73
N THR A 23 25.57 50.60 -15.65
CA THR A 23 24.24 50.12 -16.06
C THR A 23 23.96 50.22 -17.56
N LYS A 24 22.98 49.43 -18.03
CA LYS A 24 22.38 49.52 -19.38
C LYS A 24 23.41 49.41 -20.51
N ILE A 25 24.40 48.54 -20.33
CA ILE A 25 25.49 48.36 -21.31
C ILE A 25 25.12 47.20 -22.24
N LYS A 26 25.06 47.47 -23.55
CA LYS A 26 24.89 46.46 -24.60
C LYS A 26 26.02 46.61 -25.61
N LYS A 27 26.92 45.63 -25.70
CA LYS A 27 28.11 45.74 -26.56
C LYS A 27 28.56 44.39 -27.11
N ASN A 28 28.87 44.35 -28.41
CA ASN A 28 29.69 43.30 -29.02
C ASN A 28 31.14 43.67 -28.78
N ASN A 29 31.84 42.91 -27.93
CA ASN A 29 33.14 43.28 -27.39
C ASN A 29 34.25 42.35 -27.89
N SER A 30 35.26 42.94 -28.55
CA SER A 30 36.57 42.30 -28.81
C SER A 30 37.52 42.35 -27.59
N SER A 31 37.30 43.30 -26.66
CA SER A 31 38.09 43.54 -25.44
C SER A 31 37.24 43.45 -24.16
N TYR A 32 37.86 43.36 -22.98
CA TYR A 32 37.15 43.30 -21.70
C TYR A 32 36.37 44.59 -21.41
N LEU A 33 35.13 44.50 -20.93
CA LEU A 33 34.24 45.67 -20.91
C LEU A 33 34.72 46.80 -19.98
N LEU A 34 35.06 46.47 -18.72
CA LEU A 34 35.40 47.46 -17.70
C LEU A 34 36.91 47.54 -17.46
N LEU A 35 37.60 46.40 -17.38
CA LEU A 35 39.02 46.35 -17.05
C LEU A 35 39.78 45.40 -17.97
N ASP A 36 40.64 45.95 -18.82
CA ASP A 36 41.61 45.21 -19.63
C ASP A 36 43.05 45.47 -19.14
N SER A 37 43.30 45.19 -17.86
CA SER A 37 44.62 45.28 -17.25
C SER A 37 45.19 43.89 -16.95
N LEU A 38 46.52 43.73 -17.01
CA LEU A 38 47.21 42.46 -16.72
C LEU A 38 47.97 42.55 -15.38
N ASN A 39 48.05 41.45 -14.63
CA ASN A 39 48.86 41.30 -13.40
C ASN A 39 48.68 42.45 -12.39
N SER A 40 47.46 42.97 -12.26
CA SER A 40 47.13 44.14 -11.45
C SER A 40 46.35 43.74 -10.19
N ASN A 41 46.38 44.62 -9.18
CA ASN A 41 45.59 44.50 -7.96
C ASN A 41 44.34 45.37 -8.07
N VAL A 42 43.17 44.74 -8.14
CA VAL A 42 41.90 45.43 -8.39
C VAL A 42 40.99 45.31 -7.16
N LYS A 43 40.57 46.46 -6.63
CA LYS A 43 39.56 46.57 -5.58
C LYS A 43 38.28 47.19 -6.12
N ILE A 44 37.14 46.52 -5.91
CA ILE A 44 35.80 47.02 -6.27
C ILE A 44 34.98 47.09 -4.99
N ILE A 45 34.54 48.27 -4.59
CA ILE A 45 33.91 48.51 -3.28
C ILE A 45 32.62 49.29 -3.48
N ASN A 46 31.54 48.91 -2.79
CA ASN A 46 30.28 49.64 -2.78
C ASN A 46 29.80 50.02 -4.19
N THR A 47 29.74 49.04 -5.10
CA THR A 47 29.49 49.28 -6.53
C THR A 47 28.27 48.50 -6.99
N GLU A 48 27.50 49.05 -7.93
CA GLU A 48 26.40 48.34 -8.57
C GLU A 48 26.65 48.18 -10.07
N ILE A 49 26.47 46.96 -10.55
CA ILE A 49 26.68 46.54 -11.93
C ILE A 49 25.40 45.87 -12.40
N SER A 50 24.60 46.57 -13.21
CA SER A 50 23.23 46.16 -13.53
C SER A 50 22.88 46.22 -15.01
N TYR A 51 21.94 45.39 -15.48
CA TYR A 51 21.39 45.46 -16.84
C TYR A 51 22.46 45.46 -17.95
N ILE A 52 23.38 44.49 -17.90
CA ILE A 52 24.46 44.36 -18.89
C ILE A 52 24.18 43.17 -19.80
N LEU A 53 24.31 43.37 -21.10
CA LEU A 53 24.23 42.34 -22.13
C LEU A 53 25.57 42.25 -22.87
N LEU A 54 26.33 41.21 -22.58
CA LEU A 54 27.66 40.96 -23.14
C LEU A 54 27.59 39.94 -24.28
N TYR A 55 28.20 40.32 -25.40
CA TYR A 55 28.47 39.45 -26.53
C TYR A 55 29.97 39.49 -26.82
N GLY A 56 30.72 38.44 -26.46
CA GLY A 56 32.19 38.41 -26.52
C GLY A 56 32.85 38.45 -25.13
N ARG A 57 33.96 39.17 -24.95
CA ARG A 57 34.78 39.09 -23.72
C ARG A 57 34.05 39.54 -22.42
N THR A 58 34.62 39.13 -21.28
CA THR A 58 34.07 39.29 -19.92
C THR A 58 34.12 40.74 -19.40
N LEU A 59 33.61 40.98 -18.18
CA LEU A 59 33.68 42.32 -17.55
C LEU A 59 35.12 42.75 -17.23
N PHE A 60 35.94 41.79 -16.77
CA PHE A 60 37.27 42.06 -16.24
C PHE A 60 38.29 41.04 -16.75
N ASN A 61 39.51 41.49 -17.01
CA ASN A 61 40.61 40.65 -17.46
C ASN A 61 41.03 39.63 -16.37
N PRO A 62 41.08 38.32 -16.68
CA PRO A 62 41.31 37.27 -15.68
C PRO A 62 42.67 37.31 -14.98
N GLN A 63 43.70 37.95 -15.54
CA GLN A 63 45.07 37.87 -14.99
C GLN A 63 45.32 38.77 -13.77
N ASN A 64 44.27 39.23 -13.08
CA ASN A 64 44.38 40.13 -11.95
C ASN A 64 43.97 39.46 -10.64
N PHE A 65 44.49 40.02 -9.54
CA PHE A 65 43.94 39.81 -8.22
C PHE A 65 42.68 40.67 -8.06
N TYR A 66 41.60 40.07 -7.57
CA TYR A 66 40.32 40.75 -7.37
C TYR A 66 39.86 40.70 -5.91
N TYR A 67 39.63 41.87 -5.34
CA TYR A 67 38.95 42.05 -4.06
C TYR A 67 37.68 42.87 -4.27
N ILE A 68 36.52 42.21 -4.20
CA ILE A 68 35.21 42.82 -4.44
C ILE A 68 34.42 42.80 -3.14
N LYS A 69 33.96 43.97 -2.71
CA LYS A 69 33.25 44.15 -1.44
C LYS A 69 31.98 44.99 -1.62
N ASP A 70 30.91 44.65 -0.90
CA ASP A 70 29.68 45.45 -0.82
C ASP A 70 29.11 45.75 -2.23
N THR A 71 29.14 44.78 -3.14
CA THR A 71 28.87 45.00 -4.57
C THR A 71 27.69 44.16 -5.06
N SER A 72 26.87 44.72 -5.97
CA SER A 72 25.75 44.00 -6.59
C SER A 72 25.94 43.82 -8.09
N PHE A 73 25.63 42.61 -8.56
CA PHE A 73 25.61 42.21 -9.97
C PHE A 73 24.18 41.77 -10.32
N THR A 74 23.45 42.56 -11.08
CA THR A 74 22.02 42.31 -11.34
C THR A 74 21.68 42.33 -12.83
N TYR A 75 20.85 41.38 -13.29
CA TYR A 75 20.41 41.32 -14.69
C TYR A 75 21.56 41.32 -15.71
N ILE A 76 22.65 40.61 -15.42
CA ILE A 76 23.77 40.46 -16.35
C ILE A 76 23.55 39.20 -17.19
N THR A 77 23.51 39.38 -18.51
CA THR A 77 23.44 38.29 -19.47
C THR A 77 24.71 38.25 -20.32
N THR A 78 25.35 37.08 -20.40
CA THR A 78 26.50 36.83 -21.28
C THR A 78 26.28 35.55 -22.10
N ASN A 79 26.82 35.51 -23.32
CA ASN A 79 26.83 34.32 -24.16
C ASN A 79 28.26 33.78 -24.42
N TYR A 80 29.23 34.17 -23.60
CA TYR A 80 30.64 33.84 -23.75
C TYR A 80 31.23 33.27 -22.45
N GLU A 81 32.48 33.63 -22.12
CA GLU A 81 33.19 33.31 -20.89
C GLU A 81 32.52 33.89 -19.61
N SER A 82 33.16 33.66 -18.46
CA SER A 82 32.65 34.02 -17.14
C SER A 82 32.49 35.50 -16.89
N ILE A 83 31.45 35.92 -16.17
CA ILE A 83 31.26 37.33 -15.77
C ILE A 83 32.48 37.84 -14.98
N ILE A 84 32.94 37.04 -14.01
CA ILE A 84 34.13 37.29 -13.21
C ILE A 84 35.07 36.12 -13.42
N SER A 85 36.31 36.39 -13.80
CA SER A 85 37.37 35.38 -13.85
C SER A 85 38.61 35.85 -13.11
N SER A 86 39.30 34.90 -12.48
CA SER A 86 40.65 35.09 -11.98
C SER A 86 41.51 33.89 -12.34
N SER A 87 42.64 34.15 -12.99
CA SER A 87 43.64 33.17 -13.39
C SER A 87 44.96 33.48 -12.67
N TYR A 88 45.58 32.46 -12.11
CA TYR A 88 46.86 32.48 -11.39
C TYR A 88 46.89 33.31 -10.09
N ASN A 89 45.77 33.94 -9.73
CA ASN A 89 45.64 34.86 -8.60
C ASN A 89 44.40 34.52 -7.75
N ASP A 90 44.31 35.17 -6.58
CA ASP A 90 43.18 35.03 -5.68
C ASP A 90 41.95 35.84 -6.14
N LEU A 91 40.78 35.30 -5.82
CA LEU A 91 39.49 35.97 -5.96
C LEU A 91 38.78 36.04 -4.60
N ILE A 92 38.55 37.25 -4.11
CA ILE A 92 37.93 37.51 -2.81
C ILE A 92 36.66 38.33 -3.01
N LEU A 93 35.51 37.75 -2.63
CA LEU A 93 34.18 38.37 -2.65
C LEU A 93 33.64 38.46 -1.22
N GLU A 94 33.34 39.67 -0.76
CA GLU A 94 32.77 39.92 0.57
C GLU A 94 31.50 40.77 0.50
N ASN A 95 30.38 40.26 1.02
CA ASN A 95 29.09 40.96 0.93
C ASN A 95 28.69 41.31 -0.52
N VAL A 96 28.68 40.29 -1.39
CA VAL A 96 28.40 40.46 -2.83
C VAL A 96 27.10 39.76 -3.20
N ASN A 97 26.26 40.43 -3.98
CA ASN A 97 24.96 39.90 -4.41
C ASN A 97 24.90 39.71 -5.93
N PHE A 98 24.50 38.52 -6.38
CA PHE A 98 24.22 38.18 -7.77
C PHE A 98 22.73 37.88 -7.93
N LEU A 99 21.99 38.68 -8.69
CA LEU A 99 20.54 38.53 -8.88
C LEU A 99 20.17 38.47 -10.36
N TYR A 100 19.40 37.46 -10.77
CA TYR A 100 18.86 37.33 -12.14
C TYR A 100 19.92 37.34 -13.25
N ASN A 101 21.09 36.79 -12.97
CA ASN A 101 22.16 36.76 -13.96
C ASN A 101 22.08 35.47 -14.80
N THR A 102 22.30 35.57 -16.11
CA THR A 102 22.18 34.46 -17.08
C THR A 102 23.45 34.29 -17.93
N ASN A 103 23.98 33.08 -18.04
CA ASN A 103 25.04 32.70 -18.98
C ASN A 103 24.49 31.64 -19.95
N VAL A 104 24.26 32.05 -21.19
CA VAL A 104 23.67 31.24 -22.27
C VAL A 104 24.67 30.96 -23.40
N GLY A 105 25.97 31.03 -23.10
CA GLY A 105 27.00 30.79 -24.12
C GLY A 105 27.16 29.34 -24.52
N ASP A 106 27.55 29.11 -25.78
CA ASP A 106 28.01 27.81 -26.32
C ASP A 106 29.54 27.78 -26.52
N HIS A 107 30.23 28.87 -26.18
CA HIS A 107 31.69 28.98 -26.27
C HIS A 107 32.41 28.16 -25.18
N LYS A 108 33.74 28.02 -25.27
CA LYS A 108 34.55 27.19 -24.38
C LYS A 108 34.39 27.60 -22.90
N ASN A 109 33.52 26.93 -22.15
CA ASN A 109 33.30 27.02 -20.68
C ASN A 109 32.47 28.22 -20.14
N PRO A 110 31.21 28.42 -20.53
CA PRO A 110 30.31 29.41 -19.91
C PRO A 110 30.14 29.15 -18.41
N CYS A 111 30.57 30.10 -17.58
CA CYS A 111 30.24 30.12 -16.15
C CYS A 111 29.99 31.54 -15.66
N PHE A 112 29.70 31.76 -14.38
CA PHE A 112 29.58 33.12 -13.82
C PHE A 112 30.87 33.57 -13.20
N ILE A 113 31.44 32.69 -12.38
CA ILE A 113 32.68 32.89 -11.67
C ILE A 113 33.61 31.78 -12.12
N SER A 114 34.77 32.14 -12.64
CA SER A 114 35.82 31.19 -13.01
C SER A 114 37.08 31.49 -12.20
N VAL A 115 37.63 30.49 -11.52
CA VAL A 115 38.93 30.60 -10.85
C VAL A 115 39.84 29.50 -11.36
N ASN A 116 40.97 29.88 -11.94
CA ASN A 116 41.97 28.96 -12.42
C ASN A 116 43.30 29.20 -11.70
N SER A 117 43.73 28.25 -10.87
CA SER A 117 45.00 28.36 -10.14
C SER A 117 46.24 28.22 -11.04
N GLY A 118 46.11 27.69 -12.27
CA GLY A 118 47.26 27.33 -13.09
C GLY A 118 48.14 26.33 -12.36
N ASP A 119 49.46 26.56 -12.31
CA ASP A 119 50.40 25.76 -11.52
C ASP A 119 50.61 26.29 -10.09
N ASN A 120 50.01 27.44 -9.76
CA ASN A 120 50.15 28.10 -8.47
C ASN A 120 49.16 27.55 -7.43
N GLU A 121 49.38 27.89 -6.16
CA GLU A 121 48.36 27.79 -5.13
C GLU A 121 47.58 29.11 -5.06
N THR A 122 46.27 29.07 -5.25
CA THR A 122 45.40 30.26 -5.17
C THR A 122 44.24 30.08 -4.19
N LYS A 123 43.52 31.16 -3.92
CA LYS A 123 42.40 31.22 -2.99
C LYS A 123 41.14 31.77 -3.64
N LEU A 124 40.02 31.08 -3.43
CA LEU A 124 38.67 31.61 -3.67
C LEU A 124 37.99 31.82 -2.32
N LYS A 125 37.63 33.06 -2.00
CA LYS A 125 36.89 33.40 -0.78
C LYS A 125 35.54 34.02 -1.12
N LEU A 126 34.47 33.38 -0.68
CA LEU A 126 33.08 33.84 -0.76
C LEU A 126 32.56 34.04 0.67
N LYS A 127 32.50 35.28 1.15
CA LYS A 127 31.98 35.60 2.49
C LYS A 127 30.75 36.49 2.39
N ASN A 128 29.63 36.07 2.97
CA ASN A 128 28.35 36.78 2.85
C ASN A 128 27.95 36.99 1.38
N VAL A 129 28.19 36.01 0.51
CA VAL A 129 27.84 36.11 -0.91
C VAL A 129 26.45 35.53 -1.13
N SER A 130 25.62 36.20 -1.93
CA SER A 130 24.32 35.70 -2.32
C SER A 130 24.17 35.55 -3.83
N ILE A 131 23.66 34.41 -4.29
CA ILE A 131 23.40 34.11 -5.70
C ILE A 131 21.96 33.63 -5.81
N TYR A 132 21.10 34.41 -6.48
CA TYR A 132 19.69 34.08 -6.67
C TYR A 132 19.27 34.19 -8.13
N TYR A 133 18.40 33.27 -8.56
CA TYR A 133 17.83 33.28 -9.91
C TYR A 133 18.89 33.21 -11.02
N GLY A 134 19.97 32.50 -10.77
CA GLY A 134 21.00 32.28 -11.77
C GLY A 134 20.54 31.29 -12.84
N LYS A 135 20.97 31.47 -14.09
CA LYS A 135 20.91 30.42 -15.15
C LYS A 135 22.24 30.25 -15.88
N SER A 136 22.77 29.04 -16.02
CA SER A 136 24.05 28.78 -16.72
C SER A 136 24.02 27.54 -17.65
N ASN A 137 24.61 27.63 -18.84
CA ASN A 137 24.83 26.49 -19.77
C ASN A 137 25.95 25.54 -19.33
N MET A 138 26.82 25.92 -18.41
CA MET A 138 27.70 25.00 -17.67
C MET A 138 27.72 25.42 -16.20
N ALA A 139 28.86 25.36 -15.50
CA ALA A 139 28.88 25.64 -14.07
C ALA A 139 28.49 27.09 -13.73
N PHE A 140 27.96 27.38 -12.53
CA PHE A 140 27.94 28.78 -12.07
C PHE A 140 29.33 29.21 -11.64
N ILE A 141 29.94 28.39 -10.79
CA ILE A 141 31.29 28.63 -10.29
C ILE A 141 32.15 27.47 -10.78
N LYS A 142 33.16 27.78 -11.58
CA LYS A 142 34.12 26.80 -12.09
C LYS A 142 35.48 27.03 -11.45
N ILE A 143 36.05 25.98 -10.90
CA ILE A 143 37.32 26.01 -10.16
C ILE A 143 38.27 24.99 -10.78
N THR A 144 39.43 25.44 -11.29
CA THR A 144 40.40 24.60 -12.02
C THR A 144 41.86 24.88 -11.60
N GLY A 145 42.80 24.10 -12.13
CA GLY A 145 44.25 24.26 -11.97
C GLY A 145 44.87 23.28 -10.97
N TYR A 146 46.04 23.57 -10.43
CA TYR A 146 46.83 22.65 -9.61
C TYR A 146 46.33 22.58 -8.16
N LYS A 147 46.41 23.67 -7.38
CA LYS A 147 46.03 23.68 -5.96
C LYS A 147 45.20 24.91 -5.62
N ILE A 148 44.08 24.72 -4.93
CA ILE A 148 43.22 25.83 -4.53
C ILE A 148 42.66 25.65 -3.11
N ASN A 149 42.63 26.77 -2.38
CA ASN A 149 41.94 26.90 -1.10
C ASN A 149 40.61 27.64 -1.30
N VAL A 150 39.49 26.98 -1.03
CA VAL A 150 38.14 27.52 -1.21
C VAL A 150 37.48 27.72 0.15
N LEU A 151 37.04 28.94 0.44
CA LEU A 151 36.25 29.27 1.62
C LEU A 151 34.90 29.84 1.19
N ILE A 152 33.81 29.18 1.57
CA ILE A 152 32.43 29.65 1.40
C ILE A 152 31.82 29.79 2.79
N GLU A 153 31.59 31.02 3.22
CA GLU A 153 31.16 31.34 4.59
C GLU A 153 29.93 32.24 4.57
N ASN A 154 28.92 31.90 5.37
CA ASN A 154 27.71 32.73 5.56
C ASN A 154 27.01 33.11 4.24
N SER A 155 27.09 32.22 3.24
CA SER A 155 26.68 32.52 1.85
C SER A 155 25.42 31.74 1.47
N SER A 156 24.72 32.19 0.43
CA SER A 156 23.48 31.57 -0.03
C SER A 156 23.42 31.48 -1.54
N ILE A 157 23.19 30.28 -2.08
CA ILE A 157 22.90 30.05 -3.48
C ILE A 157 21.51 29.45 -3.57
N ALA A 158 20.58 30.10 -4.26
CA ALA A 158 19.24 29.56 -4.38
C ALA A 158 18.55 29.84 -5.72
N LEU A 159 17.52 29.04 -6.01
CA LEU A 159 16.64 29.19 -7.17
C LEU A 159 17.45 29.31 -8.48
N SER A 160 18.51 28.50 -8.59
CA SER A 160 19.49 28.63 -9.66
C SER A 160 19.61 27.32 -10.43
N ASP A 161 19.48 27.43 -11.76
CA ASP A 161 19.47 26.29 -12.67
C ASP A 161 20.73 26.29 -13.52
N SER A 162 21.39 25.14 -13.60
CA SER A 162 22.55 24.94 -14.46
C SER A 162 22.35 23.70 -15.33
N TYR A 163 22.86 23.77 -16.56
CA TYR A 163 23.06 22.56 -17.34
C TYR A 163 24.17 21.71 -16.70
N GLY A 164 25.31 22.29 -16.36
CA GLY A 164 26.38 21.67 -15.56
C GLY A 164 26.08 21.62 -14.04
N PRO A 165 27.11 21.46 -13.20
CA PRO A 165 26.98 21.60 -11.74
C PRO A 165 26.80 23.07 -11.35
N ILE A 166 26.28 23.38 -10.17
CA ILE A 166 26.29 24.77 -9.67
C ILE A 166 27.73 25.19 -9.36
N ILE A 167 28.48 24.34 -8.66
CA ILE A 167 29.91 24.55 -8.41
C ILE A 167 30.69 23.33 -8.91
N ASP A 168 31.65 23.55 -9.80
CA ASP A 168 32.54 22.54 -10.36
C ASP A 168 33.93 22.69 -9.75
N PHE A 169 34.36 21.70 -8.96
CA PHE A 169 35.70 21.60 -8.37
C PHE A 169 36.53 20.61 -9.19
N ASP A 170 37.32 21.13 -10.11
CA ASP A 170 38.13 20.39 -11.09
C ASP A 170 39.63 20.68 -10.96
N SER A 171 40.06 21.28 -9.84
CA SER A 171 41.49 21.42 -9.54
C SER A 171 42.10 20.07 -9.15
N LYS A 172 43.41 19.88 -9.35
CA LYS A 172 44.11 18.64 -8.96
C LYS A 172 44.10 18.40 -7.45
N TYR A 173 44.19 19.47 -6.67
CA TYR A 173 44.07 19.48 -5.21
C TYR A 173 43.14 20.60 -4.76
N SER A 174 42.04 20.27 -4.09
CA SER A 174 41.10 21.24 -3.54
C SER A 174 40.99 21.09 -2.03
N ASN A 175 41.25 22.18 -1.30
CA ASN A 175 41.00 22.30 0.13
C ASN A 175 39.81 23.23 0.34
N ILE A 176 38.69 22.69 0.83
CA ILE A 176 37.38 23.32 0.74
C ILE A 176 36.78 23.43 2.14
N ASN A 177 36.35 24.63 2.51
CA ASN A 177 35.60 24.89 3.74
C ASN A 177 34.28 25.60 3.41
N ILE A 178 33.17 24.94 3.71
CA ILE A 178 31.82 25.45 3.55
C ILE A 178 31.20 25.57 4.94
N ASN A 179 31.00 26.80 5.41
CA ASN A 179 30.47 27.06 6.74
C ASN A 179 29.25 27.98 6.68
N ASN A 180 28.22 27.65 7.46
CA ASN A 180 26.99 28.43 7.58
C ASN A 180 26.40 28.84 6.22
N THR A 181 26.40 27.90 5.28
CA THR A 181 26.03 28.15 3.88
C THR A 181 24.69 27.50 3.55
N LYS A 182 23.91 28.17 2.69
CA LYS A 182 22.60 27.69 2.23
C LYS A 182 22.63 27.42 0.73
N ILE A 183 22.26 26.21 0.32
CA ILE A 183 22.11 25.84 -1.09
C ILE A 183 20.69 25.29 -1.28
N ILE A 184 19.82 26.07 -1.92
CA ILE A 184 18.37 25.87 -1.86
C ILE A 184 17.74 25.92 -3.25
N GLU A 185 16.95 24.90 -3.62
CA GLU A 185 16.21 24.89 -4.88
C GLU A 185 17.14 25.08 -6.09
N CYS A 186 18.32 24.47 -6.05
CA CYS A 186 19.25 24.45 -7.16
C CYS A 186 19.10 23.18 -7.99
N LYS A 187 19.17 23.31 -9.32
CA LYS A 187 19.03 22.18 -10.24
C LYS A 187 20.20 22.07 -11.19
N SER A 188 20.75 20.86 -11.30
CA SER A 188 21.67 20.47 -12.37
C SER A 188 20.97 19.51 -13.33
N THR A 189 21.00 19.81 -14.63
CA THR A 189 20.24 19.06 -15.64
C THR A 189 21.07 18.09 -16.47
N THR A 190 22.40 18.21 -16.49
CA THR A 190 23.27 17.26 -17.21
C THR A 190 23.28 15.89 -16.57
N SER A 191 23.56 14.90 -17.42
CA SER A 191 23.37 13.51 -17.06
C SER A 191 24.47 12.95 -16.12
N ASN A 192 25.54 13.67 -15.81
CA ASN A 192 26.72 13.10 -15.14
C ASN A 192 27.32 13.97 -14.02
N VAL A 193 26.54 14.84 -13.39
CA VAL A 193 27.06 15.73 -12.33
C VAL A 193 26.09 15.84 -11.14
N GLY A 194 26.62 16.33 -10.02
CA GLY A 194 25.86 16.77 -8.84
C GLY A 194 25.67 18.28 -8.82
N THR A 195 24.97 18.80 -7.81
CA THR A 195 24.82 20.26 -7.62
C THR A 195 26.20 20.88 -7.31
N LEU A 196 26.96 20.26 -6.41
CA LEU A 196 28.38 20.49 -6.22
C LEU A 196 29.11 19.25 -6.72
N PHE A 197 30.01 19.44 -7.66
CA PHE A 197 30.71 18.36 -8.33
C PHE A 197 32.20 18.43 -8.02
N PHE A 198 32.74 17.31 -7.55
CA PHE A 198 34.11 17.22 -7.06
C PHE A 198 34.87 16.15 -7.83
N LYS A 199 36.10 16.48 -8.23
CA LYS A 199 37.03 15.58 -8.93
C LYS A 199 38.40 15.58 -8.24
N ASN A 200 39.26 14.65 -8.64
CA ASN A 200 40.67 14.56 -8.23
C ASN A 200 40.84 14.40 -6.70
N ASN A 201 41.72 15.20 -6.08
CA ASN A 201 42.05 15.10 -4.65
C ASN A 201 41.33 16.19 -3.86
N VAL A 202 40.51 15.79 -2.90
CA VAL A 202 39.66 16.71 -2.15
C VAL A 202 39.82 16.55 -0.65
N ASN A 203 40.08 17.66 0.02
CA ASN A 203 39.89 17.82 1.46
C ASN A 203 38.73 18.78 1.67
N ILE A 204 37.62 18.33 2.27
CA ILE A 204 36.41 19.14 2.41
C ILE A 204 35.86 19.10 3.84
N THR A 205 35.49 20.28 4.32
CA THR A 205 34.76 20.50 5.56
C THR A 205 33.44 21.20 5.25
N ILE A 206 32.33 20.65 5.75
CA ILE A 206 31.00 21.26 5.67
C ILE A 206 30.44 21.36 7.08
N ASP A 207 30.19 22.57 7.55
CA ASP A 207 29.70 22.84 8.91
C ASP A 207 28.49 23.77 8.90
N ASN A 208 27.55 23.52 9.82
CA ASN A 208 26.38 24.35 10.09
C ASN A 208 25.61 24.79 8.83
N SER A 209 25.50 23.91 7.82
CA SER A 209 25.01 24.28 6.50
C SER A 209 23.67 23.63 6.15
N LEU A 210 22.91 24.26 5.26
CA LEU A 210 21.59 23.81 4.82
C LEU A 210 21.56 23.56 3.32
N PHE A 211 21.25 22.32 2.94
CA PHE A 211 21.05 21.91 1.55
C PHE A 211 19.62 21.42 1.37
N LYS A 212 18.81 22.16 0.61
CA LYS A 212 17.37 21.96 0.60
C LYS A 212 16.76 22.01 -0.80
N ASP A 213 15.89 21.06 -1.11
CA ASP A 213 15.11 21.05 -2.36
C ASP A 213 16.00 21.07 -3.63
N ASN A 214 17.24 20.57 -3.55
CA ASN A 214 18.16 20.52 -4.69
C ASN A 214 17.96 19.26 -5.53
N ALA A 215 18.25 19.34 -6.83
CA ALA A 215 18.06 18.23 -7.75
C ALA A 215 19.23 18.06 -8.73
N SER A 216 19.73 16.83 -8.87
CA SER A 216 20.77 16.46 -9.84
C SER A 216 20.55 15.01 -10.33
N LYS A 217 21.46 14.45 -11.14
CA LYS A 217 21.42 13.03 -11.48
C LYS A 217 22.19 12.16 -10.47
N TYR A 218 23.39 12.58 -10.05
CA TYR A 218 24.21 11.89 -9.06
C TYR A 218 24.45 12.81 -7.89
N GLY A 219 24.13 12.39 -6.66
CA GLY A 219 24.30 13.24 -5.48
C GLY A 219 23.46 14.50 -5.58
N GLY A 220 22.23 14.48 -5.06
CA GLY A 220 21.30 15.62 -5.18
C GLY A 220 21.92 16.95 -4.72
N CYS A 221 22.94 16.88 -3.85
CA CYS A 221 23.78 17.99 -3.46
C CYS A 221 25.24 17.77 -3.82
N LEU A 222 25.85 16.68 -3.35
CA LEU A 222 27.30 16.48 -3.38
C LEU A 222 27.63 15.23 -4.20
N TYR A 223 28.46 15.38 -5.23
CA TYR A 223 28.94 14.26 -6.01
C TYR A 223 30.46 14.25 -6.10
N PHE A 224 31.06 13.20 -5.52
CA PHE A 224 32.48 12.92 -5.55
C PHE A 224 32.72 11.80 -6.57
N LYS A 225 33.36 12.11 -7.69
CA LYS A 225 33.51 11.17 -8.80
C LYS A 225 34.93 10.62 -8.87
N ASP A 226 35.03 9.29 -8.76
CA ASP A 226 36.22 8.49 -8.99
C ASP A 226 37.44 9.01 -8.22
N MET A 227 37.24 9.34 -6.93
CA MET A 227 38.27 10.03 -6.15
C MET A 227 39.45 9.13 -5.83
N GLU A 228 40.64 9.71 -5.92
CA GLU A 228 41.89 9.11 -5.45
C GLU A 228 42.04 9.36 -3.95
N ASN A 229 42.23 10.62 -3.56
CA ASN A 229 42.28 11.07 -2.17
C ASN A 229 41.02 11.85 -1.79
N LEU A 230 40.40 11.48 -0.68
CA LEU A 230 39.20 12.13 -0.16
C LEU A 230 39.23 12.18 1.36
N THR A 231 39.42 13.36 1.92
CA THR A 231 39.18 13.62 3.35
C THR A 231 37.92 14.47 3.47
N MET A 232 36.89 13.98 4.16
CA MET A 232 35.60 14.63 4.26
C MET A 232 35.14 14.67 5.72
N ASP A 233 34.80 15.87 6.20
CA ASP A 233 34.15 16.10 7.49
C ASP A 233 32.87 16.92 7.30
N ILE A 234 31.72 16.28 7.44
CA ILE A 234 30.40 16.93 7.39
C ILE A 234 29.81 16.93 8.79
N LYS A 235 29.49 18.10 9.32
CA LYS A 235 28.90 18.23 10.65
C LYS A 235 27.86 19.32 10.80
N ASN A 236 27.01 19.16 11.82
CA ASN A 236 25.96 20.13 12.19
C ASN A 236 25.06 20.57 11.03
N SER A 237 24.91 19.74 10.00
CA SER A 237 24.33 20.16 8.73
C SER A 237 23.01 19.45 8.44
N THR A 238 22.13 20.14 7.70
CA THR A 238 20.80 19.63 7.35
C THR A 238 20.65 19.49 5.85
N PHE A 239 20.28 18.28 5.40
CA PHE A 239 20.00 17.94 4.01
C PHE A 239 18.53 17.53 3.88
N LYS A 240 17.73 18.35 3.21
CA LYS A 240 16.28 18.21 3.20
C LYS A 240 15.66 18.20 1.80
N ARG A 241 14.89 17.16 1.48
CA ARG A 241 14.12 17.04 0.22
C ARG A 241 14.95 17.20 -1.04
N ASN A 242 16.19 16.75 -1.00
CA ASN A 242 17.04 16.69 -2.18
C ASN A 242 16.71 15.45 -3.00
N HIS A 243 16.88 15.53 -4.31
CA HIS A 243 16.46 14.51 -5.26
C HIS A 243 17.59 14.15 -6.25
N ALA A 244 17.84 12.86 -6.43
CA ALA A 244 18.76 12.36 -7.45
C ALA A 244 18.33 11.01 -8.05
N LYS A 245 19.07 10.49 -9.04
CA LYS A 245 18.93 9.08 -9.43
C LYS A 245 19.64 8.16 -8.45
N TYR A 246 20.76 8.63 -7.91
CA TYR A 246 21.67 7.87 -7.08
C TYR A 246 22.21 8.79 -5.98
N GLY A 247 22.04 8.41 -4.71
CA GLY A 247 22.41 9.26 -3.58
C GLY A 247 21.57 10.54 -3.55
N GLY A 248 20.40 10.51 -2.91
CA GLY A 248 19.48 11.67 -2.94
C GLY A 248 20.10 12.97 -2.43
N VAL A 249 21.19 12.87 -1.67
CA VAL A 249 22.05 13.98 -1.25
C VAL A 249 23.49 13.78 -1.71
N ILE A 250 24.10 12.65 -1.34
CA ILE A 250 25.54 12.41 -1.50
C ILE A 250 25.75 11.16 -2.34
N TYR A 251 26.58 11.28 -3.38
CA TYR A 251 27.15 10.13 -4.10
C TYR A 251 28.67 10.19 -3.96
N ILE A 252 29.29 9.10 -3.50
CA ILE A 252 30.75 8.97 -3.43
C ILE A 252 31.19 7.77 -4.25
N SER A 253 31.91 8.02 -5.35
CA SER A 253 32.65 7.02 -6.15
C SER A 253 34.15 7.15 -5.86
N LEU A 254 34.82 6.03 -5.65
CA LEU A 254 36.28 5.95 -5.52
C LEU A 254 36.88 5.11 -6.65
N ASN A 255 38.10 5.46 -7.04
CA ASN A 255 38.85 4.68 -8.03
C ASN A 255 39.35 3.36 -7.42
N ASN A 256 39.24 2.28 -8.19
CA ASN A 256 39.51 0.88 -7.82
C ASN A 256 40.99 0.48 -7.82
N GLN A 257 41.92 1.40 -8.04
CA GLN A 257 43.32 1.04 -8.11
C GLN A 257 43.88 0.76 -6.70
N ASN A 258 44.35 -0.48 -6.50
CA ASN A 258 45.00 -0.98 -5.28
C ASN A 258 46.34 -0.27 -5.05
N TYR A 259 46.31 0.99 -4.61
CA TYR A 259 47.49 1.66 -4.08
C TYR A 259 47.31 1.92 -2.59
N ASN A 260 48.16 1.29 -1.78
CA ASN A 260 48.27 1.50 -0.33
C ASN A 260 48.63 2.94 0.08
N ASN A 261 48.71 3.89 -0.88
CA ASN A 261 49.17 5.26 -0.67
C ASN A 261 48.05 6.31 -0.73
N TYR A 262 46.78 5.93 -0.95
CA TYR A 262 45.68 6.90 -0.98
C TYR A 262 45.17 7.23 0.43
N LYS A 263 45.05 8.53 0.72
CA LYS A 263 44.47 9.07 1.95
C LYS A 263 42.97 9.27 1.77
N ARG A 264 42.19 8.39 2.38
CA ARG A 264 40.72 8.38 2.33
C ARG A 264 40.16 8.30 3.76
N SER A 265 39.27 9.23 4.10
CA SER A 265 38.69 9.36 5.44
C SER A 265 37.37 10.12 5.35
N LEU A 266 36.28 9.53 5.85
CA LEU A 266 34.93 10.10 5.82
C LEU A 266 34.36 10.18 7.23
N MET A 267 33.98 11.38 7.65
CA MET A 267 33.42 11.67 8.97
C MET A 267 32.08 12.39 8.84
N PHE A 268 31.07 11.88 9.55
CA PHE A 268 29.73 12.46 9.62
C PHE A 268 29.30 12.61 11.09
N ARG A 269 28.99 13.85 11.51
CA ARG A 269 28.62 14.16 12.90
C ARG A 269 27.41 15.08 13.00
N ASP A 270 26.43 14.82 13.85
CA ASP A 270 25.33 15.76 14.15
C ASP A 270 24.55 16.22 12.89
N ASN A 271 24.27 15.30 11.97
CA ASN A 271 23.67 15.62 10.67
C ASN A 271 22.23 15.12 10.54
N TYR A 272 21.42 15.88 9.81
CA TYR A 272 20.02 15.56 9.56
C TYR A 272 19.74 15.34 8.06
N PHE A 273 19.35 14.13 7.68
CA PHE A 273 18.91 13.77 6.33
C PHE A 273 17.40 13.55 6.33
N ILE A 274 16.64 14.52 5.80
CA ILE A 274 15.18 14.56 5.93
C ILE A 274 14.50 14.54 4.56
N SER A 275 13.71 13.50 4.30
CA SER A 275 12.85 13.40 3.12
C SER A 275 13.59 13.48 1.79
N ASN A 276 14.86 13.03 1.74
CA ASN A 276 15.61 12.97 0.50
C ASN A 276 15.21 11.73 -0.32
N VAL A 277 15.30 11.84 -1.65
CA VAL A 277 14.80 10.83 -2.57
C VAL A 277 15.85 10.48 -3.61
N ALA A 278 16.10 9.18 -3.78
CA ALA A 278 16.85 8.65 -4.92
C ALA A 278 15.94 7.77 -5.80
N GLN A 279 16.14 7.80 -7.12
CA GLN A 279 15.39 6.91 -8.01
C GLN A 279 15.78 5.44 -7.80
N TYR A 280 17.08 5.15 -7.70
CA TYR A 280 17.62 3.80 -7.66
C TYR A 280 18.17 3.45 -6.29
N PHE A 281 19.27 4.08 -5.88
CA PHE A 281 20.06 3.63 -4.73
C PHE A 281 20.36 4.78 -3.77
N GLY A 282 20.20 4.53 -2.47
CA GLY A 282 20.64 5.42 -1.39
C GLY A 282 19.82 6.70 -1.32
N GLY A 283 18.67 6.67 -0.65
CA GLY A 283 17.75 7.81 -0.65
C GLY A 283 18.35 9.10 -0.08
N ALA A 284 19.37 8.98 0.77
CA ALA A 284 20.23 10.08 1.19
C ALA A 284 21.67 9.91 0.67
N ILE A 285 22.32 8.78 0.96
CA ILE A 285 23.75 8.57 0.68
C ILE A 285 23.94 7.29 -0.13
N TYR A 286 24.75 7.37 -1.18
CA TYR A 286 25.26 6.21 -1.90
C TYR A 286 26.79 6.17 -1.82
N PHE A 287 27.28 5.10 -1.19
CA PHE A 287 28.68 4.71 -1.20
C PHE A 287 28.97 3.69 -2.30
N ASP A 288 29.57 4.15 -3.40
CA ASP A 288 30.15 3.32 -4.45
C ASP A 288 31.61 3.06 -4.07
N LYS A 289 31.87 1.84 -3.56
CA LYS A 289 33.19 1.35 -3.10
C LYS A 289 33.91 2.28 -2.11
N SER A 290 33.13 3.00 -1.30
CA SER A 290 33.64 4.04 -0.39
C SER A 290 33.30 3.83 1.08
N ILE A 291 32.45 2.85 1.39
CA ILE A 291 31.97 2.64 2.75
C ILE A 291 33.08 2.24 3.72
N GLU A 292 34.12 1.55 3.24
CA GLU A 292 35.24 1.11 4.07
C GLU A 292 36.04 2.27 4.68
N TYR A 293 35.98 3.46 4.08
CA TYR A 293 36.67 4.67 4.53
C TYR A 293 35.82 5.56 5.44
N VAL A 294 34.65 5.08 5.87
CA VAL A 294 33.86 5.77 6.90
C VAL A 294 34.47 5.49 8.26
N ASP A 295 35.14 6.51 8.80
CA ASP A 295 35.82 6.45 10.09
C ASP A 295 34.87 6.80 11.25
N VAL A 296 33.96 7.76 11.02
CA VAL A 296 33.04 8.25 12.04
C VAL A 296 31.64 8.47 11.46
N MET A 297 30.63 7.88 12.12
CA MET A 297 29.21 8.20 11.95
C MET A 297 28.56 8.35 13.32
N ASP A 298 28.43 9.59 13.78
CA ASP A 298 27.89 9.92 15.10
C ASP A 298 26.72 10.89 15.01
N ASP A 299 25.69 10.66 15.82
CA ASP A 299 24.53 11.54 16.00
C ASP A 299 23.86 11.95 14.67
N ILE A 300 23.59 10.95 13.83
CA ILE A 300 23.01 11.14 12.50
C ILE A 300 21.54 10.73 12.51
N LYS A 301 20.68 11.55 11.88
CA LYS A 301 19.26 11.26 11.75
C LYS A 301 18.83 11.15 10.30
N PHE A 302 18.40 9.95 9.89
CA PHE A 302 17.78 9.69 8.60
C PHE A 302 16.26 9.56 8.77
N ASN A 303 15.51 10.55 8.30
CA ASN A 303 14.06 10.62 8.49
C ASN A 303 13.32 10.73 7.15
N ASN A 304 12.40 9.78 6.88
CA ASN A 304 11.54 9.74 5.69
C ASN A 304 12.31 9.76 4.35
N ASN A 305 13.55 9.28 4.29
CA ASN A 305 14.26 9.16 3.02
C ASN A 305 13.73 7.98 2.21
N SER A 306 13.84 8.02 0.88
CA SER A 306 13.36 6.91 0.05
C SER A 306 14.20 6.64 -1.19
N ALA A 307 14.31 5.35 -1.55
CA ALA A 307 14.94 4.88 -2.79
C ALA A 307 14.32 3.57 -3.29
N THR A 308 14.80 3.04 -4.42
CA THR A 308 14.43 1.68 -4.82
C THR A 308 15.08 0.65 -3.90
N ILE A 309 16.39 0.78 -3.62
CA ILE A 309 17.15 -0.03 -2.67
C ILE A 309 17.91 0.91 -1.73
N GLY A 310 17.92 0.61 -0.42
CA GLY A 310 18.62 1.44 0.56
C GLY A 310 17.94 2.79 0.77
N GLY A 311 16.77 2.80 1.42
CA GLY A 311 15.90 3.97 1.50
C GLY A 311 16.57 5.19 2.15
N ALA A 312 17.57 5.02 3.01
CA ALA A 312 18.48 6.09 3.40
C ALA A 312 19.90 5.91 2.84
N ILE A 313 20.51 4.74 3.05
CA ILE A 313 21.90 4.48 2.66
C ILE A 313 21.96 3.30 1.69
N TYR A 314 22.81 3.38 0.68
CA TYR A 314 23.14 2.23 -0.15
C TYR A 314 24.66 2.04 -0.25
N THR A 315 25.10 0.79 -0.29
CA THR A 315 26.52 0.40 -0.39
C THR A 315 26.70 -0.66 -1.47
N ASP A 316 27.57 -0.41 -2.43
CA ASP A 316 27.93 -1.35 -3.51
C ASP A 316 28.72 -2.56 -2.95
N TYR A 317 29.87 -2.29 -2.33
CA TYR A 317 30.89 -3.29 -2.03
C TYR A 317 31.21 -3.31 -0.54
N LEU A 318 31.25 -4.50 0.04
CA LEU A 318 31.87 -4.77 1.33
C LEU A 318 33.00 -5.77 1.07
N SER A 319 34.25 -5.33 1.21
CA SER A 319 35.38 -6.24 1.31
C SER A 319 35.10 -7.19 2.49
N ASN A 320 35.58 -8.44 2.42
CA ASN A 320 35.33 -9.50 3.42
C ASN A 320 35.81 -9.16 4.86
N HIS A 321 36.28 -7.95 5.10
CA HIS A 321 36.74 -7.45 6.38
C HIS A 321 35.78 -6.36 6.87
N GLU A 322 34.92 -6.75 7.83
CA GLU A 322 34.06 -5.89 8.63
C GLU A 322 32.76 -5.39 7.97
N SER A 323 31.66 -6.03 8.37
CA SER A 323 30.30 -5.52 8.19
C SER A 323 30.14 -4.13 8.81
N LEU A 324 29.25 -3.27 8.26
CA LEU A 324 28.91 -1.97 8.90
C LEU A 324 28.36 -2.13 10.34
N SER A 325 27.98 -3.35 10.74
CA SER A 325 27.66 -3.63 12.14
C SER A 325 28.86 -3.40 13.06
N ASN A 326 30.09 -3.67 12.61
CA ASN A 326 31.32 -3.40 13.35
C ASN A 326 31.71 -1.91 13.29
N LYS A 327 31.30 -1.19 12.25
CA LYS A 327 31.52 0.26 12.09
C LYS A 327 30.39 1.15 12.64
N GLY A 328 29.54 0.60 13.52
CA GLY A 328 28.63 1.38 14.36
C GLY A 328 27.21 1.61 13.84
N ILE A 329 26.81 1.10 12.66
CA ILE A 329 25.42 1.29 12.17
C ILE A 329 24.39 0.47 12.97
N ASN A 330 24.79 -0.71 13.48
CA ASN A 330 23.89 -1.54 14.31
C ASN A 330 24.16 -1.43 15.82
N ASN A 331 25.33 -0.93 16.24
CA ASN A 331 25.76 -1.00 17.65
C ASN A 331 25.70 0.34 18.40
N ASN A 332 25.49 1.48 17.74
CA ASN A 332 25.52 2.78 18.41
C ASN A 332 24.14 3.45 18.40
N ASN A 333 23.59 3.71 19.60
CA ASN A 333 22.35 4.48 19.87
C ASN A 333 22.34 5.93 19.34
N LYS A 334 23.23 6.28 18.41
CA LYS A 334 23.43 7.63 17.88
C LYS A 334 22.98 7.78 16.42
N ILE A 335 22.76 6.68 15.69
CA ILE A 335 22.21 6.75 14.33
C ILE A 335 20.72 6.41 14.39
N PHE A 336 19.88 7.37 14.00
CA PHE A 336 18.43 7.24 14.07
C PHE A 336 17.84 7.13 12.67
N PHE A 337 17.32 5.96 12.35
CA PHE A 337 16.52 5.72 11.16
C PHE A 337 15.03 5.79 11.49
N ILE A 338 14.30 6.71 10.85
CA ILE A 338 12.89 6.96 11.13
C ILE A 338 12.11 6.98 9.83
N ASN A 339 11.21 6.01 9.63
CA ASN A 339 10.27 5.97 8.52
C ASN A 339 10.91 6.06 7.11
N ASN A 340 12.15 5.62 6.94
CA ASN A 340 12.74 5.51 5.60
C ASN A 340 12.08 4.36 4.83
N ARG A 341 12.09 4.45 3.50
CA ARG A 341 11.34 3.51 2.63
C ARG A 341 12.15 3.09 1.43
N SER A 342 12.20 1.78 1.20
CA SER A 342 12.70 1.18 -0.04
C SER A 342 11.54 0.64 -0.87
N LYS A 343 11.65 0.66 -2.20
CA LYS A 343 10.65 0.01 -3.08
C LYS A 343 10.85 -1.51 -3.16
N ALA A 344 12.11 -1.97 -3.13
CA ALA A 344 12.48 -3.37 -3.19
C ALA A 344 12.86 -3.90 -1.79
N TYR A 345 14.02 -3.51 -1.27
CA TYR A 345 14.51 -3.93 0.04
C TYR A 345 15.50 -2.92 0.65
N GLY A 346 15.76 -3.08 1.95
CA GLY A 346 16.64 -2.20 2.71
C GLY A 346 16.03 -0.83 2.95
N ASN A 347 14.97 -0.75 3.78
CA ASN A 347 14.27 0.51 4.04
C ASN A 347 15.20 1.60 4.59
N ASP A 348 16.14 1.21 5.44
CA ASP A 348 17.12 2.12 6.02
C ASP A 348 18.43 2.03 5.25
N TYR A 349 18.99 0.84 5.13
CA TYR A 349 20.21 0.58 4.38
C TYR A 349 20.08 -0.70 3.54
N GLY A 350 20.78 -0.77 2.41
CA GLY A 350 20.80 -1.94 1.54
C GLY A 350 22.07 -2.03 0.69
N SER A 351 22.33 -3.21 0.12
CA SER A 351 23.48 -3.46 -0.77
C SER A 351 23.09 -4.37 -1.93
N PHE A 352 24.05 -4.66 -2.81
CA PHE A 352 23.90 -5.74 -3.80
C PHE A 352 23.75 -7.13 -3.15
N PRO A 353 23.24 -8.13 -3.92
CA PRO A 353 23.18 -9.52 -3.49
C PRO A 353 24.55 -10.10 -3.15
N SER A 354 24.66 -10.74 -1.98
CA SER A 354 25.91 -11.24 -1.42
C SER A 354 25.93 -12.76 -1.26
N THR A 355 24.83 -13.31 -0.75
CA THR A 355 24.81 -14.68 -0.23
C THR A 355 23.53 -15.39 -0.63
N ILE A 356 23.65 -16.62 -1.08
CA ILE A 356 22.53 -17.54 -1.32
C ILE A 356 22.51 -18.57 -0.20
N ILE A 357 21.35 -18.72 0.44
CA ILE A 357 21.12 -19.65 1.53
C ILE A 357 20.12 -20.71 1.10
N LEU A 358 20.45 -21.98 1.33
CA LEU A 358 19.54 -23.11 1.17
C LEU A 358 18.59 -23.17 2.39
N GLU A 359 17.28 -23.28 2.15
CA GLU A 359 16.30 -23.54 3.22
C GLU A 359 16.50 -24.96 3.76
N ASN A 360 16.44 -25.13 5.09
CA ASN A 360 16.71 -26.39 5.81
C ASN A 360 18.12 -26.96 5.57
N ASP A 361 19.14 -26.08 5.48
CA ASP A 361 20.53 -26.47 5.28
C ASP A 361 21.02 -27.50 6.31
N GLU A 362 20.72 -27.32 7.60
CA GLU A 362 21.14 -28.26 8.66
C GLU A 362 20.61 -29.69 8.45
N GLU A 363 19.36 -29.85 8.02
CA GLU A 363 18.75 -31.17 7.79
C GLU A 363 19.29 -31.83 6.52
N LEU A 364 19.42 -31.05 5.44
CA LEU A 364 19.88 -31.55 4.14
C LEU A 364 21.37 -31.89 4.14
N MET A 365 22.18 -31.27 5.00
CA MET A 365 23.60 -31.59 5.16
C MET A 365 23.85 -32.99 5.74
N ASN A 366 22.86 -33.62 6.38
CA ASN A 366 22.94 -35.03 6.78
C ASN A 366 22.85 -36.01 5.59
N GLY A 367 22.57 -35.49 4.40
CA GLY A 367 22.52 -36.23 3.14
C GLY A 367 21.11 -36.65 2.74
N ILE A 368 20.85 -36.61 1.43
CA ILE A 368 19.57 -37.02 0.85
C ILE A 368 19.70 -38.44 0.30
N THR A 369 18.74 -39.32 0.58
CA THR A 369 18.68 -40.65 -0.04
C THR A 369 17.49 -40.73 -0.99
N ILE A 370 17.75 -41.08 -2.27
CA ILE A 370 16.71 -41.20 -3.30
C ILE A 370 16.87 -42.48 -4.12
N PHE A 371 15.80 -42.85 -4.84
CA PHE A 371 15.87 -43.82 -5.93
C PHE A 371 16.17 -43.12 -7.26
N SER A 372 16.85 -43.80 -8.18
CA SER A 372 17.08 -43.28 -9.53
C SER A 372 15.75 -43.03 -10.25
N GLY A 373 15.52 -41.78 -10.69
CA GLY A 373 14.28 -41.30 -11.31
C GLY A 373 13.32 -40.55 -10.37
N ASN A 374 13.65 -40.44 -9.07
CA ASN A 374 12.88 -39.61 -8.14
C ASN A 374 13.19 -38.11 -8.33
N THR A 375 12.26 -37.28 -7.85
CA THR A 375 12.39 -35.83 -7.82
C THR A 375 12.72 -35.30 -6.43
N ILE A 376 13.50 -34.22 -6.35
CA ILE A 376 13.81 -33.48 -5.11
C ILE A 376 13.28 -32.05 -5.26
N SER A 377 12.75 -31.49 -4.16
CA SER A 377 12.38 -30.08 -4.08
C SER A 377 13.38 -29.33 -3.20
N LEU A 378 13.99 -28.28 -3.74
CA LEU A 378 14.96 -27.43 -3.03
C LEU A 378 14.58 -25.95 -3.17
N SER A 379 14.83 -25.17 -2.13
CA SER A 379 14.45 -23.75 -2.07
C SER A 379 15.62 -22.92 -1.54
N PHE A 380 15.90 -21.82 -2.22
CA PHE A 380 17.01 -20.92 -1.93
C PHE A 380 16.51 -19.50 -1.69
N ILE A 381 17.15 -18.82 -0.74
CA ILE A 381 16.90 -17.41 -0.39
C ILE A 381 18.14 -16.59 -0.74
N LEU A 382 17.93 -15.50 -1.47
CA LEU A 382 18.95 -14.50 -1.79
C LEU A 382 19.00 -13.41 -0.72
N LYS A 383 20.19 -13.15 -0.20
CA LYS A 383 20.47 -12.13 0.82
C LYS A 383 21.49 -11.11 0.36
N ASP A 384 21.37 -9.89 0.87
CA ASP A 384 22.33 -8.80 0.68
C ASP A 384 23.50 -8.91 1.70
N ASN A 385 24.46 -7.98 1.67
CA ASN A 385 25.62 -7.97 2.58
C ASN A 385 25.23 -7.72 4.05
N TYR A 386 23.99 -7.31 4.31
CA TYR A 386 23.44 -7.06 5.63
C TYR A 386 22.55 -8.22 6.13
N ASN A 387 22.59 -9.37 5.45
CA ASN A 387 21.73 -10.53 5.72
C ASN A 387 20.22 -10.26 5.57
N GLN A 388 19.84 -9.19 4.86
CA GLN A 388 18.43 -8.89 4.55
C GLN A 388 17.99 -9.72 3.35
N THR A 389 16.78 -10.28 3.41
CA THR A 389 16.18 -10.98 2.28
C THR A 389 15.83 -9.99 1.16
N ILE A 390 16.31 -10.27 -0.05
CA ILE A 390 16.12 -9.42 -1.22
C ILE A 390 14.71 -9.61 -1.78
N ARG A 391 13.82 -8.63 -1.60
CA ARG A 391 12.46 -8.66 -2.15
C ARG A 391 12.35 -7.81 -3.40
N ASP A 392 12.83 -8.35 -4.50
CA ASP A 392 12.96 -7.60 -5.75
C ASP A 392 11.71 -7.68 -6.65
N ASN A 393 10.62 -7.08 -6.21
CA ASN A 393 9.38 -6.96 -6.99
C ASN A 393 9.55 -6.18 -8.32
N SER A 394 10.72 -5.55 -8.50
CA SER A 394 11.09 -4.72 -9.63
C SER A 394 12.04 -5.39 -10.62
N ASN A 395 12.44 -6.64 -10.37
CA ASN A 395 13.34 -7.43 -11.21
C ASN A 395 14.71 -6.77 -11.51
N TYR A 396 15.28 -6.00 -10.57
CA TYR A 396 16.68 -5.53 -10.66
C TYR A 396 17.74 -6.64 -10.63
N HIS A 397 17.44 -7.78 -10.01
CA HIS A 397 18.34 -8.90 -9.78
C HIS A 397 17.84 -10.21 -10.41
N SER A 398 16.80 -10.17 -11.25
CA SER A 398 16.16 -11.35 -11.87
C SER A 398 17.07 -12.15 -12.82
N ASN A 399 18.29 -11.69 -13.07
CA ASN A 399 19.23 -12.33 -13.99
C ASN A 399 20.13 -13.38 -13.29
N LEU A 400 19.99 -13.58 -11.98
CA LEU A 400 20.71 -14.63 -11.25
C LEU A 400 20.06 -15.99 -11.52
N ILE A 401 20.81 -16.87 -12.17
CA ILE A 401 20.40 -18.24 -12.56
C ILE A 401 21.22 -19.24 -11.76
N LEU A 402 20.53 -20.18 -11.11
CA LEU A 402 21.14 -21.32 -10.43
C LEU A 402 21.11 -22.54 -11.34
N ARG A 403 22.24 -23.24 -11.46
CA ARG A 403 22.36 -24.52 -12.14
C ARG A 403 22.76 -25.61 -11.16
N VAL A 404 22.17 -26.79 -11.31
CA VAL A 404 22.51 -27.98 -10.55
C VAL A 404 23.34 -28.93 -11.41
N GLU A 405 24.41 -29.45 -10.81
CA GLU A 405 25.26 -30.50 -11.36
C GLU A 405 25.44 -31.64 -10.34
N LEU A 406 25.78 -32.84 -10.80
CA LEU A 406 26.10 -33.97 -9.94
C LEU A 406 27.56 -34.34 -10.09
N ILE A 407 28.25 -34.43 -8.95
CA ILE A 407 29.65 -34.90 -8.88
C ILE A 407 29.63 -36.30 -8.29
N TRP A 408 30.27 -37.27 -8.94
CA TRP A 408 30.35 -38.64 -8.43
C TRP A 408 31.53 -38.77 -7.46
N ASP A 409 31.30 -39.30 -6.27
CA ASP A 409 32.25 -39.21 -5.14
C ASP A 409 33.55 -40.05 -5.33
N ASN A 410 33.60 -40.91 -6.36
CA ASN A 410 34.75 -41.80 -6.62
C ASN A 410 35.93 -41.15 -7.38
N GLU A 411 35.84 -39.89 -7.83
CA GLU A 411 36.85 -39.25 -8.69
C GLU A 411 37.92 -38.40 -7.96
N LEU A 412 37.99 -38.43 -6.62
CA LEU A 412 39.01 -37.67 -5.88
C LEU A 412 40.31 -38.43 -5.54
N ASN A 413 40.43 -39.72 -5.90
CA ASN A 413 41.60 -40.52 -5.52
C ASN A 413 42.62 -40.84 -6.62
N ASN A 414 42.46 -40.43 -7.88
CA ASN A 414 43.48 -40.68 -8.91
C ASN A 414 43.57 -39.56 -9.94
N MET A 415 44.25 -38.46 -9.59
CA MET A 415 44.90 -37.61 -10.60
C MET A 415 46.39 -37.96 -10.62
N ASN A 416 46.75 -38.92 -11.47
CA ASN A 416 48.06 -39.09 -12.10
C ASN A 416 47.92 -40.20 -13.13
N ASP A 417 47.20 -39.94 -14.23
CA ASP A 417 47.56 -40.59 -15.49
C ASP A 417 46.98 -39.83 -16.68
N THR A 418 47.88 -39.18 -17.41
CA THR A 418 47.67 -38.64 -18.74
C THR A 418 47.75 -39.79 -19.74
N SER A 419 46.63 -40.41 -20.10
CA SER A 419 46.34 -40.92 -21.44
C SER A 419 45.02 -41.71 -21.45
N VAL A 420 44.43 -41.84 -22.64
CA VAL A 420 43.23 -42.62 -22.99
C VAL A 420 41.92 -41.83 -23.02
N TYR A 421 41.70 -41.20 -24.19
CA TYR A 421 40.37 -40.90 -24.72
C TYR A 421 39.62 -42.20 -25.00
N THR A 422 38.63 -42.55 -24.17
CA THR A 422 37.53 -43.45 -24.56
C THR A 422 36.22 -43.02 -23.89
N SER A 423 35.27 -42.54 -24.71
CA SER A 423 33.81 -42.70 -24.56
C SER A 423 33.29 -42.82 -23.11
N TYR A 424 33.16 -41.70 -22.39
CA TYR A 424 32.45 -41.68 -21.11
C TYR A 424 30.97 -42.03 -21.32
N LYS A 425 30.55 -43.22 -20.91
CA LYS A 425 29.13 -43.53 -20.67
C LYS A 425 28.60 -42.49 -19.68
N LYS A 426 27.58 -41.73 -20.09
CA LYS A 426 26.92 -40.72 -19.26
C LYS A 426 26.38 -41.41 -17.99
N LYS A 427 26.92 -41.07 -16.82
CA LYS A 427 26.62 -41.75 -15.53
C LYS A 427 25.29 -41.30 -14.88
N TYR A 428 24.79 -40.12 -15.28
CA TYR A 428 23.55 -39.54 -14.77
C TYR A 428 22.87 -38.62 -15.80
N LEU A 429 21.58 -38.37 -15.61
CA LEU A 429 20.76 -37.41 -16.34
C LEU A 429 20.00 -36.55 -15.32
N LEU A 430 20.09 -35.23 -15.49
CA LEU A 430 19.32 -34.26 -14.70
C LEU A 430 18.25 -33.62 -15.59
N LYS A 431 17.05 -33.44 -15.06
CA LYS A 431 16.00 -32.59 -15.64
C LYS A 431 15.54 -31.57 -14.61
N ASN A 432 15.10 -30.39 -15.06
CA ASN A 432 14.72 -29.26 -14.21
C ASN A 432 15.88 -28.78 -13.32
N ASN A 433 17.11 -28.80 -13.85
CA ASN A 433 18.33 -28.44 -13.12
C ASN A 433 18.71 -26.96 -13.24
N VAL A 434 17.82 -26.11 -13.73
CA VAL A 434 18.01 -24.66 -13.84
C VAL A 434 16.89 -23.96 -13.07
N GLY A 435 17.26 -23.07 -12.16
CA GLY A 435 16.36 -22.32 -11.30
C GLY A 435 16.60 -20.81 -11.43
N TYR A 436 15.52 -20.03 -11.28
CA TYR A 436 15.54 -18.58 -11.41
C TYR A 436 15.08 -17.93 -10.11
N PHE A 437 15.74 -16.85 -9.69
CA PHE A 437 15.28 -16.06 -8.55
C PHE A 437 14.09 -15.18 -8.94
N SER A 438 13.00 -15.31 -8.19
CA SER A 438 11.85 -14.41 -8.21
C SER A 438 11.61 -13.88 -6.80
N ASN A 439 11.62 -12.55 -6.63
CA ASN A 439 11.50 -11.90 -5.33
C ASN A 439 12.46 -12.44 -4.25
N GLY A 440 13.68 -12.79 -4.66
CA GLY A 440 14.72 -13.33 -3.77
C GLY A 440 14.57 -14.81 -3.42
N HIS A 441 13.61 -15.51 -4.01
CA HIS A 441 13.44 -16.95 -3.82
C HIS A 441 13.69 -17.70 -5.14
N CYS A 442 14.45 -18.78 -5.08
CA CYS A 442 14.63 -19.71 -6.20
C CYS A 442 14.20 -21.10 -5.74
N LYS A 443 13.25 -21.71 -6.47
CA LYS A 443 12.72 -23.04 -6.14
C LYS A 443 12.94 -23.99 -7.29
N PHE A 444 13.58 -25.11 -6.99
CA PHE A 444 13.63 -26.27 -7.87
C PHE A 444 12.43 -27.15 -7.53
N ASN A 445 11.31 -26.92 -8.19
CA ASN A 445 10.17 -27.82 -8.08
C ASN A 445 10.44 -29.02 -9.00
N GLU A 446 10.59 -30.20 -8.41
CA GLU A 446 10.78 -31.46 -9.14
C GLU A 446 12.11 -31.59 -9.90
N LEU A 447 13.25 -31.32 -9.23
CA LEU A 447 14.58 -31.66 -9.75
C LEU A 447 14.65 -33.19 -9.92
N ASN A 448 14.61 -33.67 -11.16
CA ASN A 448 14.60 -35.10 -11.45
C ASN A 448 16.05 -35.61 -11.65
N ILE A 449 16.41 -36.61 -10.85
CA ILE A 449 17.75 -37.20 -10.84
C ILE A 449 17.66 -38.66 -11.28
N VAL A 450 18.19 -38.96 -12.47
CA VAL A 450 18.36 -40.32 -12.96
C VAL A 450 19.85 -40.65 -12.93
N ALA A 451 20.29 -41.54 -12.06
CA ALA A 451 21.72 -41.83 -11.87
C ALA A 451 21.94 -43.30 -11.49
N ILE A 452 23.12 -43.83 -11.79
CA ILE A 452 23.51 -45.17 -11.34
C ILE A 452 23.54 -45.18 -9.81
N PRO A 453 23.11 -46.26 -9.13
CA PRO A 453 23.22 -46.37 -7.67
C PRO A 453 24.64 -46.10 -7.17
N GLY A 454 24.78 -45.23 -6.18
CA GLY A 454 26.08 -44.76 -5.70
C GLY A 454 25.98 -43.48 -4.87
N TYR A 455 27.14 -42.97 -4.46
CA TYR A 455 27.27 -41.72 -3.73
C TYR A 455 27.64 -40.58 -4.68
N TYR A 456 26.89 -39.49 -4.59
CA TYR A 456 27.05 -38.28 -5.38
C TYR A 456 27.04 -37.06 -4.47
N LYS A 457 27.47 -35.92 -5.00
CA LYS A 457 27.25 -34.60 -4.43
C LYS A 457 26.43 -33.77 -5.40
N ILE A 458 25.34 -33.18 -4.92
CA ILE A 458 24.60 -32.17 -5.66
C ILE A 458 25.36 -30.86 -5.51
N ASN A 459 25.92 -30.35 -6.61
CA ASN A 459 26.67 -29.10 -6.65
C ASN A 459 25.84 -27.99 -7.30
N PHE A 460 25.76 -26.84 -6.65
CA PHE A 460 25.05 -25.65 -7.15
C PHE A 460 26.03 -24.63 -7.70
N LEU A 461 25.76 -24.17 -8.91
CA LEU A 461 26.53 -23.16 -9.63
C LEU A 461 25.68 -21.94 -9.93
N ILE A 462 26.32 -20.77 -10.04
CA ILE A 462 25.70 -19.53 -10.48
C ILE A 462 26.21 -19.25 -11.89
N GLU A 463 25.35 -19.28 -12.91
CA GLU A 463 25.77 -19.06 -14.30
C GLU A 463 26.19 -17.60 -14.56
N ASN A 464 25.40 -16.65 -14.07
CA ASN A 464 25.58 -15.22 -14.31
C ASN A 464 25.86 -14.46 -13.02
N ASN A 465 27.02 -14.70 -12.42
CA ASN A 465 27.39 -14.13 -11.12
C ASN A 465 27.94 -12.69 -11.22
N MET A 466 27.12 -11.74 -11.67
CA MET A 466 27.54 -10.33 -11.83
C MET A 466 27.98 -9.66 -10.52
N TYR A 467 27.48 -10.13 -9.38
CA TYR A 467 27.70 -9.51 -8.06
C TYR A 467 28.70 -10.26 -7.18
N ASN A 468 29.36 -11.30 -7.71
CA ASN A 468 30.22 -12.20 -6.93
C ASN A 468 29.51 -12.79 -5.70
N THR A 469 28.21 -13.06 -5.83
CA THR A 469 27.35 -13.70 -4.82
C THR A 469 27.89 -15.10 -4.52
N LYS A 470 27.91 -15.49 -3.25
CA LYS A 470 28.43 -16.79 -2.79
C LYS A 470 27.32 -17.64 -2.19
N PHE A 471 27.45 -18.95 -2.28
CA PHE A 471 26.60 -19.83 -1.49
C PHE A 471 27.12 -19.95 -0.06
N LYS A 472 26.21 -20.04 0.91
CA LYS A 472 26.56 -20.51 2.26
C LYS A 472 26.86 -22.03 2.23
N VAL A 473 26.05 -22.77 1.48
CA VAL A 473 26.20 -24.20 1.19
C VAL A 473 25.93 -24.39 -0.30
N ASN A 474 26.93 -24.86 -1.03
CA ASN A 474 26.84 -25.15 -2.47
C ASN A 474 26.85 -26.65 -2.79
N GLU A 475 27.08 -27.51 -1.81
CA GLU A 475 27.17 -28.96 -2.00
C GLU A 475 26.28 -29.70 -1.00
N ILE A 476 25.51 -30.69 -1.48
CA ILE A 476 24.68 -31.57 -0.63
C ILE A 476 25.03 -33.03 -0.93
N PRO A 477 25.33 -33.87 0.08
CA PRO A 477 25.53 -35.30 -0.11
C PRO A 477 24.25 -36.00 -0.62
N LEU A 478 24.38 -36.86 -1.62
CA LEU A 478 23.28 -37.60 -2.23
C LEU A 478 23.63 -39.08 -2.35
N LYS A 479 22.80 -39.94 -1.78
CA LYS A 479 22.87 -41.40 -1.96
C LYS A 479 21.76 -41.84 -2.89
N VAL A 480 22.13 -42.40 -4.04
CA VAL A 480 21.20 -43.03 -4.98
C VAL A 480 21.18 -44.53 -4.71
N THR A 481 20.03 -45.06 -4.33
CA THR A 481 19.85 -46.49 -4.00
C THR A 481 19.10 -47.25 -5.09
N ASN A 482 19.20 -48.58 -5.06
CA ASN A 482 18.41 -49.49 -5.88
C ASN A 482 16.91 -49.33 -5.59
N CYS A 483 16.06 -49.70 -6.56
CA CYS A 483 14.60 -49.68 -6.41
C CYS A 483 14.14 -50.59 -5.25
N THR A 484 13.11 -50.16 -4.51
CA THR A 484 12.41 -50.99 -3.51
C THR A 484 11.56 -52.07 -4.17
N ASP A 485 11.24 -53.13 -3.43
CA ASP A 485 10.39 -54.27 -3.86
C ASP A 485 9.05 -53.89 -4.51
N ASN A 486 8.56 -52.66 -4.31
CA ASN A 486 7.29 -52.16 -4.86
C ASN A 486 7.44 -51.39 -6.19
N LYS A 487 8.66 -51.27 -6.74
CA LYS A 487 8.96 -50.54 -8.00
C LYS A 487 9.70 -51.44 -8.98
N ILE A 488 9.53 -51.19 -10.28
CA ILE A 488 10.20 -51.97 -11.33
C ILE A 488 11.51 -51.30 -11.72
N THR A 489 12.55 -52.11 -11.82
CA THR A 489 13.87 -51.70 -12.26
C THR A 489 13.90 -51.69 -13.80
N MET A 490 14.16 -50.55 -14.44
CA MET A 490 14.23 -50.37 -15.89
C MET A 490 15.61 -49.87 -16.31
N ILE A 491 16.00 -50.07 -17.57
CA ILE A 491 17.28 -49.61 -18.14
C ILE A 491 16.99 -48.68 -19.30
N ASN A 492 17.55 -47.47 -19.30
CA ASN A 492 17.38 -46.52 -20.41
C ASN A 492 18.40 -46.77 -21.54
N ASP A 493 18.26 -46.04 -22.65
CA ASP A 493 19.14 -46.12 -23.85
C ASP A 493 20.62 -45.85 -23.57
N TYR A 494 20.94 -45.28 -22.40
CA TYR A 494 22.31 -45.01 -21.93
C TYR A 494 22.84 -46.07 -20.96
N ASN A 495 22.16 -47.21 -20.79
CA ASN A 495 22.44 -48.28 -19.82
C ASN A 495 22.38 -47.83 -18.34
N ILE A 496 21.64 -46.77 -18.01
CA ILE A 496 21.44 -46.35 -16.61
C ILE A 496 20.17 -47.02 -16.08
N ILE A 497 20.32 -47.69 -14.94
CA ILE A 497 19.20 -48.30 -14.21
C ILE A 497 18.38 -47.20 -13.53
N TYR A 498 17.07 -47.20 -13.75
CA TYR A 498 16.14 -46.27 -13.12
C TYR A 498 14.85 -46.98 -12.70
N CYS A 499 14.15 -46.41 -11.72
CA CYS A 499 12.97 -47.03 -11.14
C CYS A 499 11.71 -46.47 -11.78
N GLU A 500 10.88 -47.34 -12.35
CA GLU A 500 9.53 -46.98 -12.81
C GLU A 500 8.47 -47.57 -11.89
N ASN A 501 7.30 -46.93 -11.91
CA ASN A 501 6.12 -47.52 -11.29
C ASN A 501 5.61 -48.69 -12.15
N PRO A 502 5.15 -49.79 -11.55
CA PRO A 502 4.63 -50.94 -12.28
C PRO A 502 3.38 -50.60 -13.10
N ILE A 503 3.35 -51.09 -14.34
CA ILE A 503 2.24 -51.01 -15.29
C ILE A 503 1.34 -52.20 -14.98
N CYS A 504 0.11 -51.94 -14.52
CA CYS A 504 -0.93 -52.96 -14.33
C CYS A 504 -1.92 -52.94 -15.51
N ASN A 505 -2.75 -53.98 -15.64
CA ASN A 505 -3.83 -54.03 -16.63
C ASN A 505 -4.82 -52.87 -16.42
N ASP A 506 -5.50 -52.43 -17.48
CA ASP A 506 -6.49 -51.34 -17.45
C ASP A 506 -7.62 -51.55 -16.42
N ASP A 507 -7.81 -52.78 -15.94
CA ASP A 507 -8.77 -53.15 -14.90
C ASP A 507 -8.31 -52.83 -13.46
N CYS A 508 -7.04 -52.47 -13.26
CA CYS A 508 -6.47 -52.11 -11.97
C CYS A 508 -6.47 -50.58 -11.79
N ASP A 509 -7.46 -50.06 -11.08
CA ASP A 509 -7.55 -48.64 -10.79
C ASP A 509 -6.51 -48.25 -9.73
N VAL A 510 -5.40 -47.66 -10.20
CA VAL A 510 -4.24 -47.23 -9.39
C VAL A 510 -4.61 -46.24 -8.26
N LYS A 511 -5.83 -45.69 -8.27
CA LYS A 511 -6.34 -44.80 -7.23
C LYS A 511 -6.86 -45.52 -5.99
N HIS A 512 -7.44 -46.70 -6.17
CA HIS A 512 -8.17 -47.44 -5.13
C HIS A 512 -7.52 -48.79 -4.83
N SER A 513 -6.36 -49.00 -5.43
CA SER A 513 -5.57 -50.21 -5.32
C SER A 513 -4.09 -49.88 -5.49
N ILE A 514 -3.22 -50.73 -4.95
CA ILE A 514 -1.78 -50.65 -5.21
C ILE A 514 -1.38 -51.74 -6.20
N CYS A 515 -0.71 -51.34 -7.28
CA CYS A 515 -0.12 -52.24 -8.27
C CYS A 515 1.22 -52.75 -7.72
N MET A 516 1.30 -54.04 -7.39
CA MET A 516 2.52 -54.66 -6.89
C MET A 516 3.26 -55.37 -8.03
N PRO A 517 4.58 -55.20 -8.17
CA PRO A 517 5.35 -55.87 -9.20
C PRO A 517 5.40 -57.38 -8.96
N SER A 518 5.43 -58.16 -10.04
CA SER A 518 5.68 -59.60 -9.94
C SER A 518 7.10 -59.87 -9.45
N LYS A 519 7.26 -60.83 -8.53
CA LYS A 519 8.59 -61.30 -8.12
C LYS A 519 9.30 -62.13 -9.21
N ASP A 520 8.59 -62.53 -10.27
CA ASP A 520 9.06 -63.49 -11.27
C ASP A 520 9.52 -62.84 -12.61
N ALA A 521 9.33 -61.53 -12.81
CA ALA A 521 9.64 -60.82 -14.06
C ALA A 521 10.48 -59.53 -13.82
N LEU A 522 11.79 -59.69 -13.67
CA LEU A 522 12.74 -58.57 -13.52
C LEU A 522 12.97 -57.86 -14.87
N PHE A 523 13.07 -56.53 -14.85
CA PHE A 523 13.30 -55.65 -16.03
C PHE A 523 12.18 -55.55 -17.09
N ILE A 524 10.99 -56.07 -16.80
CA ILE A 524 9.85 -56.01 -17.72
C ILE A 524 8.68 -55.34 -16.99
N ASN A 525 8.40 -54.08 -17.36
CA ASN A 525 7.25 -53.34 -16.85
C ASN A 525 6.01 -53.66 -17.69
N SER A 526 5.26 -54.72 -17.36
CA SER A 526 4.09 -55.17 -18.15
C SER A 526 2.88 -55.54 -17.29
N SER A 527 1.71 -55.13 -17.77
CA SER A 527 0.39 -55.38 -17.17
C SER A 527 0.03 -56.85 -16.95
N LYS A 528 0.70 -57.77 -17.65
CA LYS A 528 0.46 -59.21 -17.59
C LYS A 528 0.95 -59.87 -16.30
N TYR A 529 1.95 -59.29 -15.64
CA TYR A 529 2.65 -59.92 -14.51
C TYR A 529 2.34 -59.25 -13.17
N ASN A 530 2.04 -57.96 -13.15
CA ASN A 530 1.82 -57.20 -11.92
C ASN A 530 0.42 -57.42 -11.32
N LYS A 531 0.28 -57.46 -9.98
CA LYS A 531 -0.97 -57.79 -9.27
C LYS A 531 -1.59 -56.57 -8.57
N CYS A 532 -2.91 -56.47 -8.64
CA CYS A 532 -3.72 -55.39 -8.06
C CYS A 532 -4.28 -55.77 -6.68
N VAL A 533 -4.13 -54.92 -5.66
CA VAL A 533 -4.70 -55.13 -4.29
C VAL A 533 -5.49 -53.90 -3.84
N CYS A 534 -6.76 -54.05 -3.46
CA CYS A 534 -7.65 -52.94 -3.06
C CYS A 534 -7.25 -52.31 -1.72
N PHE A 535 -7.44 -50.99 -1.58
CA PHE A 535 -7.35 -50.29 -0.31
C PHE A 535 -8.61 -50.51 0.58
N PRO A 536 -8.53 -50.34 1.92
CA PRO A 536 -9.67 -50.45 2.83
C PRO A 536 -10.88 -49.59 2.40
N GLY A 537 -12.09 -50.11 2.56
CA GLY A 537 -13.37 -49.47 2.18
C GLY A 537 -13.85 -49.71 0.73
N TYR A 538 -13.00 -50.25 -0.15
CA TYR A 538 -13.34 -50.60 -1.53
C TYR A 538 -13.62 -52.11 -1.70
N LYS A 539 -14.63 -52.46 -2.49
CA LYS A 539 -15.05 -53.84 -2.81
C LYS A 539 -15.16 -54.07 -4.33
N GLY A 540 -15.28 -55.34 -4.73
CA GLY A 540 -15.42 -55.78 -6.13
C GLY A 540 -14.09 -56.12 -6.84
N LYS A 541 -14.17 -56.87 -7.96
CA LYS A 541 -12.99 -57.40 -8.71
C LYS A 541 -12.06 -56.34 -9.30
N LYS A 542 -12.53 -55.09 -9.43
CA LYS A 542 -11.76 -53.94 -9.91
C LYS A 542 -11.43 -52.93 -8.80
N CYS A 543 -11.78 -53.20 -7.54
CA CYS A 543 -11.67 -52.25 -6.42
C CYS A 543 -12.45 -50.93 -6.63
N ASN A 544 -13.54 -50.98 -7.41
CA ASN A 544 -14.26 -49.80 -7.87
C ASN A 544 -15.57 -49.54 -7.12
N GLU A 545 -16.03 -50.48 -6.28
CA GLU A 545 -17.27 -50.31 -5.52
C GLU A 545 -16.93 -49.77 -4.14
N MET A 546 -17.45 -48.59 -3.79
CA MET A 546 -17.32 -48.02 -2.45
C MET A 546 -18.38 -48.62 -1.51
N ASP A 547 -17.99 -49.00 -0.29
CA ASP A 547 -18.94 -49.43 0.74
C ASP A 547 -19.44 -48.24 1.57
N TYR A 548 -20.76 -47.99 1.61
CA TYR A 548 -21.35 -46.75 2.16
C TYR A 548 -22.18 -46.98 3.43
N GLU A 549 -22.16 -46.02 4.35
CA GLU A 549 -23.01 -46.02 5.55
C GLU A 549 -24.49 -45.61 5.24
N PRO A 550 -25.51 -46.32 5.75
CA PRO A 550 -26.92 -46.09 5.39
C PRO A 550 -27.58 -44.92 6.18
N TYR A 551 -27.25 -43.67 5.84
CA TYR A 551 -27.83 -42.46 6.48
C TYR A 551 -29.20 -42.01 5.93
N TRP A 552 -29.72 -42.68 4.89
CA TRP A 552 -30.86 -42.25 4.08
C TRP A 552 -32.22 -42.29 4.80
N LYS A 553 -32.38 -43.13 5.84
CA LYS A 553 -33.66 -43.34 6.51
C LYS A 553 -34.09 -42.14 7.35
N ILE A 554 -33.17 -41.56 8.13
CA ILE A 554 -33.43 -40.38 9.00
C ILE A 554 -33.72 -39.13 8.16
N VAL A 555 -33.05 -38.98 7.02
CA VAL A 555 -33.21 -37.82 6.12
C VAL A 555 -34.56 -37.85 5.42
N THR A 556 -35.08 -39.03 5.10
CA THR A 556 -36.38 -39.19 4.43
C THR A 556 -37.53 -38.72 5.32
N ASP A 557 -37.55 -39.12 6.59
CA ASP A 557 -38.61 -38.73 7.54
C ASP A 557 -38.61 -37.21 7.79
N TYR A 558 -37.42 -36.61 7.86
CA TYR A 558 -37.28 -35.17 8.05
C TYR A 558 -37.80 -34.34 6.86
N LYS A 559 -37.60 -34.79 5.62
CA LYS A 559 -38.07 -34.08 4.41
C LYS A 559 -39.58 -33.86 4.42
N ILE A 560 -40.36 -34.81 4.95
CA ILE A 560 -41.82 -34.71 5.05
C ILE A 560 -42.23 -33.49 5.88
N ILE A 561 -41.58 -33.27 7.03
CA ILE A 561 -41.84 -32.12 7.90
C ILE A 561 -41.52 -30.80 7.19
N VAL A 562 -40.39 -30.75 6.48
CA VAL A 562 -39.98 -29.54 5.76
C VAL A 562 -40.95 -29.19 4.62
N TYR A 563 -41.48 -30.18 3.89
CA TYR A 563 -42.47 -29.91 2.83
C TYR A 563 -43.76 -29.29 3.38
N ILE A 564 -44.20 -29.69 4.58
CA ILE A 564 -45.35 -29.08 5.25
C ILE A 564 -45.07 -27.61 5.56
N VAL A 565 -43.87 -27.29 6.06
CA VAL A 565 -43.46 -25.90 6.33
C VAL A 565 -43.47 -25.05 5.05
N ILE A 566 -42.92 -25.57 3.95
CA ILE A 566 -42.92 -24.88 2.64
C ILE A 566 -44.35 -24.58 2.17
N ALA A 567 -45.27 -25.54 2.30
CA ALA A 567 -46.67 -25.35 1.92
C ALA A 567 -47.36 -24.24 2.76
N ILE A 568 -47.05 -24.16 4.05
CA ILE A 568 -47.52 -23.10 4.95
C ILE A 568 -46.96 -21.75 4.54
N GLU A 569 -45.65 -21.67 4.27
CA GLU A 569 -44.98 -20.43 3.84
C GLU A 569 -45.57 -19.91 2.51
N PHE A 570 -45.80 -20.79 1.53
CA PHE A 570 -46.43 -20.42 0.26
C PHE A 570 -47.86 -19.90 0.45
N SER A 571 -48.64 -20.56 1.29
CA SER A 571 -50.01 -20.13 1.62
C SER A 571 -50.02 -18.72 2.22
N ILE A 572 -49.05 -18.42 3.09
CA ILE A 572 -48.88 -17.10 3.70
C ILE A 572 -48.45 -16.04 2.68
N ILE A 573 -47.61 -16.36 1.70
CA ILE A 573 -47.28 -15.44 0.60
C ILE A 573 -48.54 -15.07 -0.18
N ILE A 574 -49.39 -16.05 -0.51
CA ILE A 574 -50.65 -15.82 -1.22
C ILE A 574 -51.54 -14.89 -0.39
N ILE A 575 -51.67 -15.13 0.92
CA ILE A 575 -52.42 -14.26 1.84
C ILE A 575 -51.86 -12.84 1.84
N THR A 576 -50.53 -12.69 1.93
CA THR A 576 -49.85 -11.38 1.93
C THR A 576 -50.08 -10.62 0.63
N PHE A 577 -50.11 -11.34 -0.50
CA PHE A 577 -50.39 -10.77 -1.81
C PHE A 577 -51.86 -10.34 -1.97
N ILE A 578 -52.80 -11.15 -1.50
CA ILE A 578 -54.24 -10.80 -1.48
C ILE A 578 -54.48 -9.56 -0.61
N LEU A 579 -53.82 -9.50 0.55
CA LEU A 579 -53.95 -8.41 1.51
C LEU A 579 -53.00 -7.22 1.23
N ARG A 580 -52.41 -7.11 0.04
CA ARG A 580 -51.41 -6.08 -0.28
C ARG A 580 -51.86 -4.63 -0.09
N ASN A 581 -53.17 -4.39 -0.18
CA ASN A 581 -53.77 -3.06 0.02
C ASN A 581 -54.19 -2.80 1.47
N HIS A 582 -54.05 -3.78 2.37
CA HIS A 582 -54.33 -3.58 3.78
C HIS A 582 -53.32 -2.58 4.37
N VAL A 583 -53.82 -1.64 5.17
CA VAL A 583 -53.07 -0.47 5.71
C VAL A 583 -51.69 -0.86 6.23
N LEU A 584 -51.62 -1.91 7.05
CA LEU A 584 -50.37 -2.38 7.66
C LEU A 584 -49.36 -2.96 6.64
N ILE A 585 -49.83 -3.71 5.63
CA ILE A 585 -48.97 -4.27 4.57
C ILE A 585 -48.55 -3.17 3.59
N TYR A 586 -49.44 -2.23 3.31
CA TYR A 586 -49.19 -1.09 2.43
C TYR A 586 -48.05 -0.21 2.97
N TYR A 587 -48.10 0.18 4.25
CA TYR A 587 -47.07 1.04 4.86
C TYR A 587 -45.70 0.36 5.01
N HIS A 588 -45.65 -0.92 5.37
CA HIS A 588 -44.38 -1.65 5.40
C HIS A 588 -43.81 -1.88 3.98
N GLY A 589 -44.70 -2.00 2.99
CA GLY A 589 -44.38 -2.27 1.60
C GLY A 589 -44.51 -3.76 1.30
N SER A 590 -45.57 -4.12 0.57
CA SER A 590 -45.91 -5.50 0.19
C SER A 590 -44.76 -6.25 -0.49
N ILE A 591 -44.04 -5.58 -1.39
CA ILE A 591 -42.88 -6.17 -2.10
C ILE A 591 -41.78 -6.57 -1.11
N LYS A 592 -41.49 -5.75 -0.09
CA LYS A 592 -40.44 -6.02 0.89
C LYS A 592 -40.80 -7.23 1.75
N LEU A 593 -42.06 -7.33 2.18
CA LEU A 593 -42.57 -8.47 2.95
C LEU A 593 -42.56 -9.76 2.12
N ILE A 594 -42.97 -9.70 0.85
CA ILE A 594 -42.91 -10.83 -0.07
C ILE A 594 -41.46 -11.26 -0.30
N LEU A 595 -40.50 -10.34 -0.45
CA LEU A 595 -39.08 -10.68 -0.59
C LEU A 595 -38.51 -11.37 0.65
N ILE A 596 -38.90 -10.94 1.86
CA ILE A 596 -38.54 -11.64 3.11
C ILE A 596 -39.09 -13.07 3.09
N GLN A 597 -40.36 -13.25 2.71
CA GLN A 597 -40.99 -14.58 2.64
C GLN A 597 -40.37 -15.48 1.56
N ILE A 598 -40.03 -14.92 0.39
CA ILE A 598 -39.26 -15.64 -0.64
C ILE A 598 -37.90 -16.06 -0.09
N GLY A 599 -37.23 -15.19 0.67
CA GLY A 599 -35.97 -15.52 1.33
C GLY A 599 -36.08 -16.71 2.27
N PHE A 600 -37.15 -16.76 3.10
CA PHE A 600 -37.43 -17.91 3.96
C PHE A 600 -37.70 -19.18 3.15
N ILE A 601 -38.53 -19.11 2.11
CA ILE A 601 -38.81 -20.28 1.25
C ILE A 601 -37.54 -20.81 0.60
N LEU A 602 -36.64 -19.95 0.11
CA LEU A 602 -35.37 -20.39 -0.47
C LEU A 602 -34.52 -21.15 0.56
N ILE A 603 -34.46 -20.66 1.80
CA ILE A 603 -33.77 -21.33 2.89
C ILE A 603 -34.46 -22.66 3.23
N THR A 604 -35.78 -22.69 3.36
CA THR A 604 -36.53 -23.91 3.69
C THR A 604 -36.42 -24.96 2.58
N ILE A 605 -36.48 -24.56 1.30
CA ILE A 605 -36.23 -25.46 0.17
C ILE A 605 -34.79 -26.00 0.24
N SER A 606 -33.79 -25.20 0.59
CA SER A 606 -32.40 -25.68 0.70
C SER A 606 -32.26 -26.89 1.63
N LEU A 607 -33.07 -26.94 2.71
CA LEU A 607 -33.10 -28.06 3.65
C LEU A 607 -33.68 -29.36 3.06
N THR A 608 -34.44 -29.29 1.97
CA THR A 608 -34.99 -30.48 1.26
C THR A 608 -34.02 -31.07 0.23
N VAL A 609 -33.08 -30.26 -0.25
CA VAL A 609 -32.13 -30.59 -1.33
C VAL A 609 -30.85 -31.22 -0.77
N ILE A 610 -30.89 -31.73 0.47
CA ILE A 610 -29.78 -32.45 1.07
C ILE A 610 -29.70 -33.84 0.41
N ASP A 611 -28.62 -34.07 -0.35
CA ASP A 611 -28.27 -35.34 -0.96
C ASP A 611 -26.76 -35.60 -0.84
N TYR A 612 -26.40 -36.84 -0.53
CA TYR A 612 -25.02 -37.32 -0.36
C TYR A 612 -24.44 -37.97 -1.62
N LYS A 613 -25.25 -38.06 -2.69
CA LYS A 613 -24.83 -38.72 -3.94
C LYS A 613 -24.77 -37.78 -5.14
N ASN A 614 -25.40 -36.61 -5.05
CA ASN A 614 -25.57 -35.72 -6.19
C ASN A 614 -24.98 -34.33 -5.93
N ILE A 615 -23.86 -34.06 -6.61
CA ILE A 615 -23.13 -32.79 -6.55
C ILE A 615 -24.00 -31.58 -6.92
N TYR A 616 -24.97 -31.74 -7.84
CA TYR A 616 -25.87 -30.67 -8.24
C TYR A 616 -26.87 -30.31 -7.14
N LEU A 617 -27.32 -31.31 -6.36
CA LEU A 617 -28.19 -31.08 -5.22
C LEU A 617 -27.41 -30.43 -4.06
N CYS A 618 -26.16 -30.84 -3.82
CA CYS A 618 -25.25 -30.14 -2.90
C CYS A 618 -25.03 -28.67 -3.29
N PHE A 619 -24.81 -28.40 -4.58
CA PHE A 619 -24.68 -27.04 -5.11
C PHE A 619 -25.97 -26.24 -4.90
N LEU A 620 -27.11 -26.82 -5.26
CA LEU A 620 -28.41 -26.17 -5.17
C LEU A 620 -28.78 -25.85 -3.71
N ASN A 621 -28.43 -26.72 -2.76
CA ASN A 621 -28.57 -26.45 -1.33
C ASN A 621 -27.79 -25.19 -0.91
N VAL A 622 -26.49 -25.13 -1.17
CA VAL A 622 -25.64 -23.97 -0.82
C VAL A 622 -26.14 -22.70 -1.50
N LEU A 623 -26.51 -22.78 -2.78
CA LEU A 623 -27.02 -21.65 -3.55
C LEU A 623 -28.33 -21.11 -2.93
N LEU A 624 -29.32 -21.97 -2.72
CA LEU A 624 -30.63 -21.55 -2.21
C LEU A 624 -30.55 -21.00 -0.79
N LYS A 625 -29.76 -21.63 0.08
CA LYS A 625 -29.55 -21.17 1.46
C LYS A 625 -29.02 -19.74 1.49
N HIS A 626 -27.90 -19.48 0.84
CA HIS A 626 -27.24 -18.18 0.91
C HIS A 626 -27.98 -17.09 0.11
N CYS A 627 -28.60 -17.43 -1.02
CA CYS A 627 -29.47 -16.50 -1.73
C CYS A 627 -30.66 -16.07 -0.87
N GLY A 628 -31.24 -16.99 -0.11
CA GLY A 628 -32.33 -16.68 0.82
C GLY A 628 -31.88 -15.78 1.98
N ILE A 629 -30.73 -16.07 2.60
CA ILE A 629 -30.16 -15.24 3.68
C ILE A 629 -29.86 -13.82 3.17
N LEU A 630 -29.17 -13.69 2.03
CA LEU A 630 -28.84 -12.40 1.45
C LEU A 630 -30.10 -11.60 1.07
N CYS A 631 -31.17 -12.27 0.62
CA CYS A 631 -32.46 -11.64 0.33
C CYS A 631 -33.06 -11.00 1.59
N ILE A 632 -33.10 -11.76 2.69
CA ILE A 632 -33.60 -11.26 3.99
C ILE A 632 -32.72 -10.10 4.49
N LEU A 633 -31.39 -10.25 4.46
CA LEU A 633 -30.46 -9.22 4.93
C LEU A 633 -30.58 -7.91 4.15
N THR A 634 -30.80 -7.99 2.84
CA THR A 634 -30.98 -6.79 2.00
C THR A 634 -32.22 -6.01 2.40
N VAL A 635 -33.32 -6.70 2.69
CA VAL A 635 -34.54 -6.05 3.18
C VAL A 635 -34.34 -5.50 4.60
N PHE A 636 -33.59 -6.18 5.47
CA PHE A 636 -33.28 -5.67 6.81
C PHE A 636 -32.43 -4.40 6.76
N ILE A 637 -31.38 -4.41 5.94
CA ILE A 637 -30.53 -3.24 5.68
C ILE A 637 -31.39 -2.07 5.20
N TYR A 638 -32.32 -2.33 4.29
CA TYR A 638 -33.27 -1.34 3.81
C TYR A 638 -34.06 -0.70 4.97
N PHE A 639 -34.70 -1.51 5.82
CA PHE A 639 -35.47 -1.00 6.96
C PHE A 639 -34.62 -0.19 7.95
N ILE A 640 -33.41 -0.67 8.23
CA ILE A 640 -32.44 -0.03 9.15
C ILE A 640 -32.02 1.34 8.62
N TYR A 641 -31.66 1.44 7.33
CA TYR A 641 -31.25 2.73 6.77
C TYR A 641 -32.41 3.70 6.63
N SER A 642 -33.61 3.23 6.26
CA SER A 642 -34.80 4.07 6.29
C SER A 642 -35.04 4.64 7.69
N ALA A 643 -34.98 3.81 8.73
CA ALA A 643 -35.14 4.24 10.11
C ALA A 643 -34.03 5.18 10.59
N TYR A 644 -32.78 4.95 10.19
CA TYR A 644 -31.65 5.79 10.58
C TYR A 644 -31.71 7.20 9.99
N TYR A 645 -32.20 7.35 8.75
CA TYR A 645 -32.26 8.64 8.06
C TYR A 645 -33.56 9.41 8.27
N LEU A 646 -34.68 8.72 8.48
CA LEU A 646 -36.00 9.34 8.69
C LEU A 646 -36.41 9.39 10.16
N GLY A 647 -35.80 8.58 11.01
CA GLY A 647 -36.04 8.63 12.44
C GLY A 647 -35.51 9.92 13.05
N VAL A 648 -36.18 10.39 14.10
CA VAL A 648 -35.80 11.57 14.89
C VAL A 648 -35.19 11.07 16.19
N LEU A 649 -34.05 11.61 16.62
CA LEU A 649 -33.44 11.20 17.88
C LEU A 649 -34.38 11.57 19.05
N ASN A 650 -34.60 10.67 20.00
CA ASN A 650 -35.44 10.94 21.17
C ASN A 650 -34.87 12.13 21.97
N LYS A 651 -35.74 13.08 22.37
CA LYS A 651 -35.40 14.29 23.15
C LYS A 651 -34.56 13.98 24.41
N GLU A 652 -34.80 12.87 25.10
CA GLU A 652 -33.99 12.47 26.27
C GLU A 652 -32.53 12.16 25.89
N THR A 653 -32.32 11.45 24.77
CA THR A 653 -30.98 11.13 24.27
C THR A 653 -30.26 12.36 23.72
N GLU A 654 -30.99 13.29 23.09
CA GLU A 654 -30.45 14.56 22.61
C GLU A 654 -29.95 15.43 23.78
N ILE A 655 -30.75 15.55 24.86
CA ILE A 655 -30.35 16.26 26.08
C ILE A 655 -29.15 15.58 26.76
N LYS A 656 -29.06 14.25 26.74
CA LYS A 656 -27.93 13.50 27.30
C LYS A 656 -26.65 13.70 26.49
N GLU A 657 -26.71 13.69 25.16
CA GLU A 657 -25.57 13.96 24.28
C GLU A 657 -25.11 15.42 24.37
N ILE A 658 -26.04 16.38 24.47
CA ILE A 658 -25.71 17.81 24.70
C ILE A 658 -25.05 17.99 26.08
N ARG A 659 -25.57 17.34 27.14
CA ARG A 659 -24.97 17.39 28.48
C ARG A 659 -23.56 16.78 28.51
N GLU A 660 -23.35 15.66 27.82
CA GLU A 660 -22.03 15.03 27.72
C GLU A 660 -21.04 15.89 26.91
N GLN A 661 -21.48 16.52 25.81
CA GLN A 661 -20.65 17.46 25.04
C GLN A 661 -20.30 18.71 25.85
N LEU A 662 -21.26 19.31 26.55
CA LEU A 662 -21.03 20.45 27.45
C LEU A 662 -20.10 20.08 28.60
N PHE A 663 -20.19 18.85 29.15
CA PHE A 663 -19.25 18.35 30.15
C PHE A 663 -17.84 18.21 29.59
N TYR A 664 -17.71 17.75 28.34
CA TYR A 664 -16.42 17.57 27.66
C TYR A 664 -15.76 18.94 27.35
N GLU A 665 -16.54 19.92 26.89
CA GLU A 665 -16.06 21.27 26.61
C GLU A 665 -15.65 22.01 27.89
N LYS A 666 -16.40 21.83 28.99
CA LYS A 666 -16.05 22.40 30.31
C LYS A 666 -14.78 21.78 30.89
N LYS A 667 -14.51 20.50 30.58
CA LYS A 667 -13.26 19.82 30.96
C LYS A 667 -12.06 20.30 30.14
N ILE A 668 -12.27 20.67 28.88
CA ILE A 668 -11.23 21.22 27.99
C ILE A 668 -10.95 22.70 28.32
N SER A 669 -11.97 23.51 28.64
CA SER A 669 -11.77 24.92 29.02
C SER A 669 -11.01 25.03 30.35
N ASN A 670 -11.30 24.18 31.34
CA ASN A 670 -10.57 24.13 32.61
C ASN A 670 -9.13 23.59 32.46
N LYS A 671 -8.85 22.76 31.45
CA LYS A 671 -7.48 22.28 31.16
C LYS A 671 -6.64 23.32 30.41
N ASN A 672 -7.28 24.16 29.59
CA ASN A 672 -6.61 25.19 28.80
C ASN A 672 -6.32 26.49 29.58
N LEU A 673 -6.95 26.69 30.75
CA LEU A 673 -6.62 27.78 31.68
C LEU A 673 -5.35 27.53 32.53
N ARG A 674 -4.76 26.32 32.49
CA ARG A 674 -3.55 25.97 33.27
C ARG A 674 -2.24 25.91 32.49
N ASN A 675 -2.25 25.96 31.15
CA ASN A 675 -1.02 25.87 30.36
C ASN A 675 -0.92 27.01 29.33
N ASN A 676 -0.44 28.16 29.78
CA ASN A 676 0.13 29.17 28.87
C ASN A 676 1.56 28.78 28.52
N THR A 677 1.77 28.30 27.29
CA THR A 677 2.78 28.73 26.30
C THR A 677 3.01 27.59 25.31
N THR A 678 2.47 27.74 24.09
CA THR A 678 3.11 27.49 22.78
C THR A 678 2.06 27.42 21.67
N LYS A 679 2.27 28.21 20.61
CA LYS A 679 1.42 28.25 19.42
C LYS A 679 1.51 26.93 18.65
N MET A 680 0.45 26.12 18.66
CA MET A 680 0.23 25.05 17.67
C MET A 680 -1.04 25.30 16.85
N LYS A 681 -0.92 25.16 15.53
CA LYS A 681 -2.02 25.27 14.54
C LYS A 681 -3.07 24.16 14.77
N PRO A 682 -4.38 24.46 14.67
CA PRO A 682 -5.41 23.44 14.90
C PRO A 682 -5.48 22.44 13.73
N LYS A 683 -5.34 21.15 14.06
CA LYS A 683 -5.68 20.02 13.18
C LYS A 683 -7.19 20.01 12.98
N LYS A 684 -7.63 20.01 11.71
CA LYS A 684 -9.02 19.75 11.31
C LYS A 684 -9.43 18.33 11.73
N VAL A 685 -10.19 18.21 12.80
CA VAL A 685 -11.00 17.02 13.09
C VAL A 685 -12.32 17.20 12.35
N LYS A 686 -12.59 16.32 11.38
CA LYS A 686 -13.89 16.24 10.68
C LYS A 686 -14.87 15.52 11.61
N SER A 687 -15.66 16.26 12.39
CA SER A 687 -16.93 15.76 12.93
C SER A 687 -18.03 15.91 11.87
N LYS A 688 -18.80 14.84 11.68
CA LYS A 688 -19.88 14.73 10.71
C LYS A 688 -21.19 15.08 11.43
N LEU A 689 -21.97 15.96 10.80
CA LEU A 689 -23.30 16.46 11.20
C LEU A 689 -23.36 17.34 12.46
N LEU A 690 -23.19 18.63 12.23
CA LEU A 690 -23.84 19.70 12.99
C LEU A 690 -24.56 20.56 11.95
N TYR A 691 -25.87 20.77 12.14
CA TYR A 691 -26.70 21.67 11.34
C TYR A 691 -26.04 23.05 11.31
N LYS A 692 -25.37 23.36 10.19
CA LYS A 692 -24.78 24.68 9.94
C LYS A 692 -25.77 25.52 9.15
N ILE A 693 -26.55 26.32 9.86
CA ILE A 693 -27.07 27.57 9.30
C ILE A 693 -25.84 28.47 9.12
N LYS A 694 -25.38 28.62 7.88
CA LYS A 694 -24.43 29.67 7.51
C LYS A 694 -25.18 31.00 7.54
N VAL A 695 -25.13 31.71 8.67
CA VAL A 695 -25.35 33.16 8.67
C VAL A 695 -24.05 33.80 8.21
N SER A 696 -24.14 34.64 7.18
CA SER A 696 -23.03 35.34 6.54
C SER A 696 -22.23 36.21 7.53
N ASP A 697 -20.91 36.17 7.39
CA ASP A 697 -19.90 36.96 8.11
C ASP A 697 -20.01 38.48 7.89
N LYS A 698 -21.03 39.14 8.46
CA LYS A 698 -21.08 40.60 8.66
C LYS A 698 -21.80 40.98 9.95
N SER A 699 -21.25 40.57 11.10
CA SER A 699 -21.49 41.22 12.40
C SER A 699 -20.56 40.65 13.48
N LYS A 700 -19.25 40.88 13.34
CA LYS A 700 -18.40 40.98 14.54
C LYS A 700 -18.63 42.36 15.11
N LEU A 701 -19.45 42.49 16.14
CA LEU A 701 -19.41 43.57 17.13
C LEU A 701 -20.30 43.17 18.33
N ALA A 702 -19.71 43.28 19.53
CA ALA A 702 -20.31 43.20 20.86
C ALA A 702 -20.89 41.83 21.32
N ILE A 703 -20.04 41.06 22.00
CA ILE A 703 -20.49 40.26 23.15
C ILE A 703 -19.92 40.96 24.38
N ASN A 704 -20.80 41.55 25.19
CA ASN A 704 -20.61 41.70 26.62
C ASN A 704 -21.99 41.85 27.26
N SER A 705 -22.16 41.13 28.38
CA SER A 705 -23.32 41.07 29.28
C SER A 705 -24.64 40.64 28.66
N PHE A 706 -25.22 39.52 29.12
CA PHE A 706 -26.60 39.47 29.63
C PHE A 706 -26.84 38.11 30.30
N GLU A 707 -27.25 38.16 31.57
CA GLU A 707 -27.69 37.03 32.39
C GLU A 707 -29.03 36.46 31.88
N PRO A 708 -29.36 35.19 32.19
CA PRO A 708 -30.50 34.50 31.62
C PRO A 708 -31.74 34.61 32.51
N GLU A 709 -32.24 35.82 32.73
CA GLU A 709 -33.56 36.04 33.35
C GLU A 709 -34.18 37.29 32.69
N ASP A 710 -34.79 37.11 31.52
CA ASP A 710 -35.98 37.83 31.09
C ASP A 710 -36.34 37.49 29.63
N ILE A 711 -37.64 37.59 29.33
CA ILE A 711 -38.31 37.45 28.04
C ILE A 711 -38.87 36.02 27.77
N ILE A 712 -39.84 35.65 28.60
CA ILE A 712 -41.14 35.19 28.09
C ILE A 712 -41.87 36.44 27.61
N LYS A 713 -41.97 36.63 26.30
CA LYS A 713 -43.03 37.40 25.65
C LYS A 713 -43.13 36.93 24.21
N GLU A 714 -44.25 36.28 23.92
CA GLU A 714 -44.72 35.97 22.58
C GLU A 714 -44.57 37.19 21.67
N LYS A 715 -43.65 37.09 20.73
CA LYS A 715 -43.74 37.77 19.45
C LYS A 715 -43.80 36.68 18.42
N SER A 716 -44.95 36.60 17.75
CA SER A 716 -45.15 35.88 16.50
C SER A 716 -44.01 36.22 15.54
N ILE A 717 -43.03 35.32 15.48
CA ILE A 717 -42.01 35.37 14.44
C ILE A 717 -42.74 34.92 13.19
N ASN A 718 -43.10 35.88 12.34
CA ASN A 718 -43.45 35.61 10.96
C ASN A 718 -42.26 34.87 10.34
N TYR A 719 -42.38 33.54 10.25
CA TYR A 719 -41.48 32.71 9.46
C TYR A 719 -41.58 33.22 8.03
N SER A 720 -40.56 33.95 7.59
CA SER A 720 -40.43 34.37 6.21
C SER A 720 -40.45 33.12 5.32
N ASN A 721 -41.12 33.17 4.17
CA ASN A 721 -41.17 32.09 3.17
C ASN A 721 -39.78 31.49 2.84
N SER A 722 -38.68 32.21 3.10
CA SER A 722 -37.31 31.72 2.97
C SER A 722 -36.94 30.58 3.94
N SER A 723 -37.50 30.52 5.14
CA SER A 723 -37.20 29.50 6.16
C SER A 723 -37.91 28.16 5.90
N ILE A 724 -39.15 28.23 5.42
CA ILE A 724 -39.93 27.07 4.93
C ILE A 724 -39.23 26.46 3.72
N ASN A 725 -38.76 27.29 2.78
CA ASN A 725 -37.99 26.82 1.62
C ASN A 725 -36.68 26.12 2.04
N ILE A 726 -35.99 26.60 3.07
CA ILE A 726 -34.74 25.96 3.57
C ILE A 726 -35.03 24.59 4.22
N PHE A 727 -36.10 24.46 5.01
CA PHE A 727 -36.46 23.18 5.62
C PHE A 727 -36.91 22.16 4.57
N GLN A 728 -37.71 22.61 3.59
CA GLN A 728 -38.10 21.82 2.44
C GLN A 728 -36.87 21.35 1.65
N ASP A 729 -35.92 22.23 1.33
CA ASP A 729 -34.71 21.86 0.61
C ASP A 729 -33.86 20.82 1.35
N ILE A 730 -33.69 20.96 2.67
CA ILE A 730 -32.98 19.99 3.51
C ILE A 730 -33.71 18.64 3.51
N PHE A 731 -35.03 18.68 3.61
CA PHE A 731 -35.89 17.50 3.61
C PHE A 731 -35.81 16.74 2.28
N PHE A 732 -35.90 17.44 1.14
CA PHE A 732 -35.75 16.82 -0.19
C PHE A 732 -34.36 16.23 -0.40
N ASP A 733 -33.33 16.88 0.13
CA ASP A 733 -31.97 16.35 0.15
C ASP A 733 -31.87 15.02 0.91
N ILE A 734 -32.61 14.87 2.02
CA ILE A 734 -32.68 13.63 2.80
C ILE A 734 -33.41 12.54 2.00
N VAL A 735 -34.58 12.83 1.42
CA VAL A 735 -35.36 11.89 0.60
C VAL A 735 -34.55 11.42 -0.62
N LYS A 736 -33.87 12.34 -1.31
CA LYS A 736 -32.99 12.03 -2.44
C LYS A 736 -31.80 11.15 -2.03
N LYS A 737 -31.18 11.42 -0.87
CA LYS A 737 -30.12 10.58 -0.30
C LYS A 737 -30.63 9.17 0.00
N ILE A 738 -31.81 9.04 0.60
CA ILE A 738 -32.42 7.75 0.91
C ILE A 738 -32.73 6.97 -0.36
N LEU A 739 -33.37 7.59 -1.36
CA LEU A 739 -33.65 6.95 -2.65
C LEU A 739 -32.36 6.48 -3.35
N ALA A 740 -31.33 7.32 -3.38
CA ALA A 740 -30.03 6.96 -3.95
C ALA A 740 -29.36 5.80 -3.19
N ILE A 741 -29.45 5.78 -1.86
CA ILE A 741 -28.92 4.69 -1.02
C ILE A 741 -29.70 3.40 -1.26
N ASN A 742 -31.02 3.47 -1.33
CA ASN A 742 -31.90 2.33 -1.59
C ASN A 742 -31.65 1.70 -2.97
N ILE A 743 -31.47 2.54 -4.01
CA ILE A 743 -31.07 2.07 -5.35
C ILE A 743 -29.69 1.41 -5.30
N LYS A 744 -28.73 1.99 -4.59
CA LYS A 744 -27.38 1.40 -4.44
C LYS A 744 -27.41 0.07 -3.69
N ILE A 745 -28.20 -0.05 -2.63
CA ILE A 745 -28.38 -1.31 -1.89
C ILE A 745 -28.99 -2.37 -2.81
N PHE A 746 -30.04 -2.01 -3.57
CA PHE A 746 -30.71 -2.93 -4.49
C PHE A 746 -29.79 -3.40 -5.63
N ILE A 747 -29.09 -2.49 -6.30
CA ILE A 747 -28.12 -2.83 -7.36
C ILE A 747 -26.95 -3.63 -6.79
N GLY A 748 -26.43 -3.21 -5.63
CA GLY A 748 -25.34 -3.91 -4.95
C GLY A 748 -25.72 -5.34 -4.58
N PHE A 749 -26.96 -5.57 -4.14
CA PHE A 749 -27.48 -6.90 -3.87
C PHE A 749 -27.58 -7.77 -5.12
N LEU A 750 -28.12 -7.23 -6.23
CA LEU A 750 -28.20 -7.96 -7.50
C LEU A 750 -26.80 -8.33 -8.03
N LEU A 751 -25.83 -7.41 -7.93
CA LEU A 751 -24.45 -7.67 -8.30
C LEU A 751 -23.81 -8.72 -7.39
N LEU A 752 -24.07 -8.66 -6.08
CA LEU A 752 -23.55 -9.64 -5.11
C LEU A 752 -24.07 -11.05 -5.41
N ILE A 753 -25.38 -11.19 -5.67
CA ILE A 753 -25.96 -12.47 -6.10
C ILE A 753 -25.37 -12.92 -7.43
N ALA A 754 -25.23 -12.03 -8.42
CA ALA A 754 -24.70 -12.40 -9.73
C ALA A 754 -23.25 -12.88 -9.63
N LEU A 755 -22.41 -12.19 -8.84
CA LEU A 755 -21.03 -12.60 -8.58
C LEU A 755 -20.95 -13.90 -7.78
N PHE A 756 -21.86 -14.10 -6.82
CA PHE A 756 -21.94 -15.34 -6.05
C PHE A 756 -22.33 -16.53 -6.95
N ILE A 757 -23.36 -16.37 -7.77
CA ILE A 757 -23.79 -17.36 -8.77
C ILE A 757 -22.65 -17.64 -9.75
N LEU A 758 -21.98 -16.61 -10.26
CA LEU A 758 -20.83 -16.77 -11.16
C LEU A 758 -19.69 -17.53 -10.50
N GLY A 759 -19.34 -17.20 -9.25
CA GLY A 759 -18.31 -17.89 -8.47
C GLY A 759 -18.66 -19.35 -8.26
N LEU A 760 -19.90 -19.65 -7.89
CA LEU A 760 -20.39 -21.02 -7.74
C LEU A 760 -20.43 -21.77 -9.08
N ILE A 761 -20.83 -21.14 -10.19
CA ILE A 761 -20.80 -21.72 -11.54
C ILE A 761 -19.36 -22.01 -11.96
N ILE A 762 -18.40 -21.13 -11.68
CA ILE A 762 -16.98 -21.38 -11.95
C ILE A 762 -16.49 -22.61 -11.16
N ILE A 763 -16.91 -22.76 -9.90
CA ILE A 763 -16.59 -23.94 -9.08
C ILE A 763 -17.26 -25.20 -9.67
N LEU A 764 -18.50 -25.11 -10.15
CA LEU A 764 -19.22 -26.20 -10.82
C LEU A 764 -18.55 -26.62 -12.14
N ILE A 765 -18.12 -25.65 -12.96
CA ILE A 765 -17.41 -25.89 -14.23
C ILE A 765 -16.07 -26.57 -14.00
N LYS A 766 -15.39 -26.25 -12.89
CA LYS A 766 -14.14 -26.91 -12.49
C LYS A 766 -14.32 -28.39 -12.11
N LYS A 767 -15.54 -28.94 -12.12
CA LYS A 767 -15.90 -30.32 -11.72
C LYS A 767 -15.12 -30.74 -10.47
N PRO A 768 -15.55 -30.34 -9.27
CA PRO A 768 -14.91 -30.80 -8.05
C PRO A 768 -14.86 -32.33 -8.10
N THR A 769 -13.66 -32.90 -7.98
CA THR A 769 -13.52 -34.34 -7.84
C THR A 769 -14.28 -34.73 -6.59
N ASP A 770 -15.21 -35.68 -6.70
CA ASP A 770 -15.91 -36.21 -5.54
C ASP A 770 -14.87 -36.69 -4.53
N LYS A 771 -14.83 -36.03 -3.36
CA LYS A 771 -13.96 -36.41 -2.26
C LYS A 771 -14.75 -37.32 -1.36
N TYR A 772 -14.21 -38.48 -1.06
CA TYR A 772 -14.74 -39.39 -0.07
C TYR A 772 -13.71 -39.53 1.04
N TYR A 773 -14.17 -39.66 2.29
CA TYR A 773 -13.31 -40.02 3.41
C TYR A 773 -13.85 -41.27 4.09
N LEU A 774 -12.94 -42.02 4.70
CA LEU A 774 -13.25 -43.21 5.47
C LEU A 774 -13.59 -42.78 6.90
N ASP A 775 -14.76 -43.19 7.39
CA ASP A 775 -15.08 -43.08 8.81
C ASP A 775 -14.32 -44.16 9.61
N SER A 776 -14.32 -44.05 10.94
CA SER A 776 -13.78 -44.98 11.94
C SER A 776 -14.16 -46.46 11.78
N ASN A 777 -15.15 -46.78 10.93
CA ASN A 777 -15.58 -48.14 10.58
C ASN A 777 -15.17 -48.56 9.15
N ASP A 778 -14.22 -47.86 8.51
CA ASP A 778 -13.74 -48.09 7.14
C ASP A 778 -14.83 -48.01 6.05
N LEU A 779 -15.88 -47.21 6.27
CA LEU A 779 -16.95 -46.94 5.30
C LEU A 779 -16.78 -45.58 4.63
N PHE A 780 -17.10 -45.49 3.34
CA PHE A 780 -17.01 -44.25 2.57
C PHE A 780 -18.14 -43.27 2.90
N MET A 781 -17.75 -42.05 3.21
CA MET A 781 -18.61 -40.89 3.36
C MET A 781 -18.33 -39.86 2.27
N TYR A 782 -19.38 -39.32 1.67
CA TYR A 782 -19.26 -38.23 0.70
C TYR A 782 -18.89 -36.93 1.41
N SER A 783 -17.70 -36.39 1.12
CA SER A 783 -17.33 -35.03 1.48
C SER A 783 -17.93 -34.09 0.46
N ASN A 784 -18.98 -33.37 0.85
CA ASN A 784 -19.57 -32.31 0.03
C ASN A 784 -18.46 -31.31 -0.40
N PRO A 785 -18.15 -31.21 -1.71
CA PRO A 785 -17.08 -30.33 -2.19
C PRO A 785 -17.41 -28.84 -2.00
N TYR A 786 -18.68 -28.50 -1.75
CA TYR A 786 -19.14 -27.15 -1.46
C TYR A 786 -19.18 -26.84 0.04
N SER A 787 -18.69 -27.74 0.91
CA SER A 787 -18.59 -27.49 2.35
C SER A 787 -17.70 -26.28 2.66
N GLU A 788 -16.55 -26.16 1.99
CA GLU A 788 -15.66 -24.99 2.10
C GLU A 788 -16.34 -23.71 1.60
N ALA A 789 -17.01 -23.76 0.45
CA ALA A 789 -17.76 -22.63 -0.08
C ALA A 789 -18.87 -22.17 0.89
N ASN A 790 -19.61 -23.11 1.47
CA ASN A 790 -20.60 -22.86 2.51
C ASN A 790 -19.95 -22.23 3.76
N LEU A 791 -18.78 -22.70 4.21
CA LEU A 791 -18.05 -22.09 5.33
C LEU A 791 -17.67 -20.62 5.04
N TYR A 792 -17.07 -20.34 3.88
CA TYR A 792 -16.71 -18.97 3.49
C TYR A 792 -17.92 -18.05 3.41
N MET A 793 -19.04 -18.56 2.90
CA MET A 793 -20.28 -17.79 2.84
C MET A 793 -20.88 -17.54 4.22
N ASN A 794 -20.91 -18.55 5.10
CA ASN A 794 -21.33 -18.33 6.49
C ASN A 794 -20.43 -17.30 7.20
N LEU A 795 -19.11 -17.30 6.96
CA LEU A 795 -18.19 -16.28 7.50
C LEU A 795 -18.47 -14.88 6.95
N PHE A 796 -18.74 -14.76 5.65
CA PHE A 796 -19.11 -13.48 5.02
C PHE A 796 -20.43 -12.95 5.57
N GLU A 797 -21.45 -13.81 5.66
CA GLU A 797 -22.75 -13.47 6.21
C GLU A 797 -22.65 -13.09 7.69
N PHE A 798 -21.82 -13.78 8.47
CA PHE A 798 -21.54 -13.43 9.87
C PHE A 798 -21.01 -12.01 10.01
N LEU A 799 -20.03 -11.62 9.18
CA LEU A 799 -19.50 -10.26 9.17
C LEU A 799 -20.57 -9.23 8.77
N CYS A 800 -21.38 -9.54 7.75
CA CYS A 800 -22.47 -8.67 7.32
C CYS A 800 -23.53 -8.49 8.42
N VAL A 801 -23.89 -9.58 9.09
CA VAL A 801 -24.85 -9.58 10.21
C VAL A 801 -24.31 -8.80 11.40
N ILE A 802 -23.03 -8.94 11.78
CA ILE A 802 -22.45 -8.16 12.88
C ILE A 802 -22.47 -6.66 12.56
N LEU A 803 -22.02 -6.27 11.37
CA LEU A 803 -21.96 -4.86 10.97
C LEU A 803 -23.36 -4.22 10.93
N THR A 804 -24.36 -4.97 10.50
CA THR A 804 -25.76 -4.51 10.47
C THR A 804 -26.43 -4.55 11.84
N PHE A 805 -26.11 -5.55 12.66
CA PHE A 805 -26.55 -5.65 14.05
C PHE A 805 -26.12 -4.43 14.86
N VAL A 806 -24.83 -4.06 14.80
CA VAL A 806 -24.30 -2.87 15.47
C VAL A 806 -25.08 -1.62 15.04
N LYS A 807 -25.34 -1.44 13.74
CA LYS A 807 -26.14 -0.32 13.25
C LYS A 807 -27.59 -0.36 13.74
N SER A 808 -28.22 -1.53 13.75
CA SER A 808 -29.59 -1.69 14.24
C SER A 808 -29.73 -1.39 15.73
N SER A 809 -28.68 -1.61 16.53
CA SER A 809 -28.68 -1.26 17.96
C SER A 809 -28.81 0.25 18.21
N PHE A 810 -28.32 1.10 17.29
CA PHE A 810 -28.45 2.55 17.40
C PHE A 810 -29.87 3.05 17.10
N ILE A 811 -30.67 2.29 16.35
CA ILE A 811 -32.04 2.67 15.98
C ILE A 811 -32.94 2.79 17.21
N TRP A 812 -32.61 2.13 18.32
CA TRP A 812 -33.35 2.22 19.57
C TRP A 812 -33.45 3.63 20.15
N LYS A 813 -32.56 4.54 19.74
CA LYS A 813 -32.57 5.94 20.15
C LYS A 813 -33.50 6.82 19.30
N TYR A 814 -34.09 6.28 18.24
CA TYR A 814 -34.87 7.03 17.28
C TYR A 814 -36.38 6.80 17.49
N GLU A 815 -37.13 7.88 17.39
CA GLU A 815 -38.58 7.95 17.27
C GLU A 815 -38.95 8.17 15.79
N ASN A 816 -40.23 8.08 15.45
CA ASN A 816 -40.73 8.12 14.08
C ASN A 816 -40.15 7.01 13.18
N ILE A 817 -40.13 5.80 13.72
CA ILE A 817 -39.63 4.59 13.04
C ILE A 817 -40.64 3.44 13.14
N PHE A 818 -40.62 2.52 12.17
CA PHE A 818 -41.47 1.32 12.23
C PHE A 818 -41.05 0.35 13.34
N LEU A 819 -42.02 -0.23 14.06
CA LEU A 819 -41.81 -1.25 15.09
C LEU A 819 -41.09 -2.51 14.55
N ILE A 820 -41.18 -2.77 13.25
CA ILE A 820 -40.48 -3.88 12.59
C ILE A 820 -38.95 -3.77 12.75
N ASN A 821 -38.39 -2.57 12.93
CA ASN A 821 -36.95 -2.39 13.15
C ASN A 821 -36.46 -3.05 14.45
N PHE A 822 -37.27 -3.02 15.52
CA PHE A 822 -36.95 -3.72 16.77
C PHE A 822 -37.01 -5.24 16.58
N LYS A 823 -37.99 -5.72 15.81
CA LYS A 823 -38.09 -7.15 15.46
C LYS A 823 -36.89 -7.61 14.63
N ILE A 824 -36.40 -6.77 13.71
CA ILE A 824 -35.18 -7.02 12.94
C ILE A 824 -33.95 -7.09 13.86
N TYR A 825 -33.86 -6.22 14.87
CA TYR A 825 -32.79 -6.28 15.87
C TYR A 825 -32.77 -7.63 16.61
N TYR A 826 -33.93 -8.09 17.13
CA TYR A 826 -34.02 -9.40 17.77
C TYR A 826 -33.75 -10.56 16.79
N SER A 827 -34.16 -10.39 15.53
CA SER A 827 -33.87 -11.36 14.48
C SER A 827 -32.37 -11.54 14.27
N PHE A 828 -31.57 -10.47 14.34
CA PHE A 828 -30.11 -10.61 14.27
C PHE A 828 -29.52 -11.38 15.45
N ILE A 829 -30.05 -11.20 16.66
CA ILE A 829 -29.59 -11.96 17.83
C ILE A 829 -29.83 -13.46 17.59
N ILE A 830 -31.01 -13.84 17.08
CA ILE A 830 -31.35 -15.24 16.78
C ILE A 830 -30.47 -15.78 15.65
N ILE A 831 -30.30 -15.02 14.56
CA ILE A 831 -29.42 -15.40 13.44
C ILE A 831 -27.98 -15.61 13.92
N LEU A 832 -27.48 -14.76 14.82
CA LEU A 832 -26.12 -14.88 15.36
C LEU A 832 -25.99 -16.07 16.31
N THR A 833 -26.94 -16.26 17.24
CA THR A 833 -26.82 -17.25 18.32
C THR A 833 -27.19 -18.66 17.91
N ILE A 834 -28.23 -18.82 17.08
CA ILE A 834 -28.81 -20.11 16.69
C ILE A 834 -28.68 -20.35 15.18
N GLY A 835 -28.14 -19.42 14.39
CA GLY A 835 -27.98 -19.59 12.94
C GLY A 835 -26.53 -19.74 12.50
N ILE A 836 -25.92 -18.61 12.15
CA ILE A 836 -24.65 -18.55 11.42
C ILE A 836 -23.46 -18.97 12.30
N LEU A 837 -23.39 -18.53 13.57
CA LEU A 837 -22.26 -18.86 14.44
C LEU A 837 -22.18 -20.37 14.75
N PRO A 838 -23.27 -21.08 15.14
CA PRO A 838 -23.23 -22.53 15.28
C PRO A 838 -22.81 -23.25 14.00
N ASN A 839 -23.22 -22.78 12.81
CA ASN A 839 -22.79 -23.37 11.53
C ASN A 839 -21.28 -23.22 11.31
N ILE A 840 -20.69 -22.09 11.69
CA ILE A 840 -19.24 -21.87 11.60
C ILE A 840 -18.51 -22.77 12.59
N ILE A 841 -18.94 -22.77 13.86
CA ILE A 841 -18.31 -23.58 14.92
C ILE A 841 -18.39 -25.06 14.59
N SER A 842 -19.54 -25.56 14.14
CA SER A 842 -19.69 -26.97 13.76
C SER A 842 -18.80 -27.36 12.59
N SER A 843 -18.54 -26.43 11.67
CA SER A 843 -17.62 -26.62 10.53
C SER A 843 -16.16 -26.74 10.92
N PHE A 844 -15.76 -26.25 12.09
CA PHE A 844 -14.42 -26.48 12.64
C PHE A 844 -14.37 -27.68 13.59
N VAL A 845 -15.36 -27.81 14.48
CA VAL A 845 -15.35 -28.81 15.56
C VAL A 845 -15.76 -30.20 15.05
N LEU A 846 -16.68 -30.27 14.10
CA LEU A 846 -17.24 -31.53 13.59
C LEU A 846 -16.91 -31.77 12.11
N TYR A 847 -15.84 -31.16 11.59
CA TYR A 847 -15.47 -31.17 10.15
C TYR A 847 -15.42 -32.58 9.51
N SER A 848 -15.07 -33.60 10.28
CA SER A 848 -14.97 -35.00 9.84
C SER A 848 -16.11 -35.89 10.35
N ASN A 849 -17.11 -35.34 11.03
CA ASN A 849 -18.17 -36.11 11.68
C ASN A 849 -19.50 -35.96 10.92
N PRO A 850 -20.13 -37.05 10.45
CA PRO A 850 -21.40 -37.00 9.72
C PRO A 850 -22.54 -36.36 10.54
N LYS A 851 -22.45 -36.40 11.88
CA LYS A 851 -23.42 -35.77 12.78
C LYS A 851 -23.42 -34.24 12.68
N GLN A 852 -22.39 -33.62 12.10
CA GLN A 852 -22.36 -32.19 11.81
C GLN A 852 -23.56 -31.76 10.95
N TYR A 853 -23.92 -32.55 9.94
CA TYR A 853 -25.01 -32.22 9.03
C TYR A 853 -26.35 -32.24 9.75
N LEU A 854 -26.60 -33.26 10.56
CA LEU A 854 -27.81 -33.38 11.37
C LEU A 854 -27.91 -32.22 12.38
N PHE A 855 -26.80 -31.87 13.03
CA PHE A 855 -26.71 -30.73 13.93
C PHE A 855 -27.07 -29.41 13.23
N ASN A 856 -26.43 -29.13 12.10
CA ASN A 856 -26.68 -27.91 11.31
C ASN A 856 -28.12 -27.85 10.81
N LEU A 857 -28.68 -28.99 10.38
CA LEU A 857 -30.06 -29.08 9.92
C LEU A 857 -31.05 -28.75 11.04
N ILE A 858 -30.89 -29.31 12.24
CA ILE A 858 -31.77 -29.05 13.38
C ILE A 858 -31.68 -27.58 13.81
N ILE A 859 -30.46 -27.07 13.97
CA ILE A 859 -30.22 -25.71 14.47
C ILE A 859 -30.71 -24.64 13.48
N ASN A 860 -30.44 -24.82 12.18
CA ASN A 860 -30.93 -23.90 11.15
C ASN A 860 -32.46 -23.87 11.12
N SER A 861 -33.13 -25.02 11.23
CA SER A 861 -34.59 -25.07 11.25
C SER A 861 -35.17 -24.33 12.45
N ILE A 862 -34.61 -24.53 13.65
CA ILE A 862 -35.03 -23.78 14.84
C ILE A 862 -34.85 -22.28 14.62
N CYS A 863 -33.70 -21.86 14.07
CA CYS A 863 -33.41 -20.47 13.77
C CYS A 863 -34.44 -19.85 12.82
N TYR A 864 -34.63 -20.44 11.63
CA TYR A 864 -35.45 -19.84 10.58
C TYR A 864 -36.96 -19.89 10.89
N VAL A 865 -37.44 -20.94 11.55
CA VAL A 865 -38.83 -20.98 12.04
C VAL A 865 -39.06 -19.90 13.10
N SER A 866 -38.12 -19.70 14.02
CA SER A 866 -38.21 -18.64 15.04
C SER A 866 -38.24 -17.24 14.41
N LEU A 867 -37.40 -17.01 13.39
CA LEU A 867 -37.37 -15.75 12.65
C LEU A 867 -38.66 -15.49 11.88
N TYR A 868 -39.18 -16.52 11.21
CA TYR A 868 -40.44 -16.45 10.48
C TYR A 868 -41.60 -16.07 11.42
N PHE A 869 -41.63 -16.67 12.61
CA PHE A 869 -42.64 -16.38 13.63
C PHE A 869 -42.59 -14.93 14.11
N ILE A 870 -41.40 -14.41 14.43
CA ILE A 870 -41.21 -13.05 14.94
C ILE A 870 -41.63 -11.99 13.91
N LEU A 871 -41.29 -12.19 12.64
CA LEU A 871 -41.46 -11.19 11.60
C LEU A 871 -42.82 -11.26 10.90
N ILE A 872 -43.21 -12.45 10.45
CA ILE A 872 -44.36 -12.63 9.55
C ILE A 872 -45.61 -13.04 10.32
N LEU A 873 -45.48 -14.02 11.23
CA LEU A 873 -46.66 -14.56 11.91
C LEU A 873 -47.27 -13.54 12.88
N ASN A 874 -46.44 -12.76 13.58
CA ASN A 874 -46.93 -11.64 14.40
C ASN A 874 -47.61 -10.55 13.54
N LEU A 875 -47.10 -10.27 12.34
CA LEU A 875 -47.71 -9.31 11.41
C LEU A 875 -49.10 -9.78 10.95
N LEU A 876 -49.22 -11.07 10.59
CA LEU A 876 -50.50 -11.66 10.20
C LEU A 876 -51.46 -11.84 11.38
N TYR A 877 -50.97 -12.18 12.56
CA TYR A 877 -51.77 -12.26 13.80
C TYR A 877 -52.50 -10.93 14.06
N ASN A 878 -51.79 -9.80 13.92
CA ASN A 878 -52.38 -8.47 14.05
C ASN A 878 -53.37 -8.12 12.93
N ILE A 879 -53.30 -8.76 11.76
CA ILE A 879 -54.25 -8.52 10.66
C ILE A 879 -55.49 -9.42 10.79
N ILE A 880 -55.31 -10.68 11.19
CA ILE A 880 -56.36 -11.71 11.17
C ILE A 880 -57.16 -11.73 12.48
N ILE A 881 -56.50 -11.60 13.64
CA ILE A 881 -57.12 -11.78 14.96
C ILE A 881 -57.57 -10.44 15.57
N LYS A 882 -56.78 -9.37 15.44
CA LYS A 882 -57.24 -8.01 15.72
C LYS A 882 -58.11 -7.50 14.56
N LYS A 883 -59.30 -8.09 14.34
CA LYS A 883 -60.33 -7.51 13.46
C LYS A 883 -60.80 -6.18 14.04
N GLN A 884 -60.13 -5.06 13.74
CA GLN A 884 -60.60 -3.74 14.20
C GLN A 884 -60.52 -2.69 13.10
N LYS A 885 -61.64 -1.98 12.95
CA LYS A 885 -61.88 -0.92 11.95
C LYS A 885 -61.02 0.33 12.17
N ASN A 886 -60.25 0.43 13.26
CA ASN A 886 -59.41 1.58 13.59
C ASN A 886 -58.01 1.12 14.03
N ILE A 887 -57.13 0.79 13.08
CA ILE A 887 -55.69 0.59 13.35
C ILE A 887 -55.10 1.97 13.60
N THR A 888 -54.49 2.18 14.76
CA THR A 888 -53.80 3.46 15.04
C THR A 888 -52.34 3.38 14.56
N PRO A 889 -51.72 4.49 14.15
CA PRO A 889 -50.31 4.48 13.77
C PRO A 889 -49.38 3.94 14.87
N SER A 890 -49.76 4.11 16.15
CA SER A 890 -49.02 3.59 17.30
C SER A 890 -48.89 2.06 17.35
N ASP A 891 -49.75 1.31 16.65
CA ASP A 891 -49.72 -0.16 16.59
C ASP A 891 -48.53 -0.70 15.76
N PHE A 892 -47.95 0.11 14.86
CA PHE A 892 -46.87 -0.32 13.94
C PHE A 892 -45.75 0.71 13.77
N PHE A 893 -45.89 1.91 14.33
CA PHE A 893 -44.96 3.03 14.22
C PHE A 893 -44.71 3.64 15.61
N VAL A 894 -43.44 3.81 15.97
CA VAL A 894 -43.06 4.45 17.23
C VAL A 894 -43.13 5.96 17.04
N THR A 895 -44.05 6.61 17.73
CA THR A 895 -44.26 8.06 17.69
C THR A 895 -43.59 8.74 18.88
N THR A 896 -43.31 10.04 18.76
CA THR A 896 -42.72 10.86 19.84
C THR A 896 -43.54 10.74 21.13
N GLN A 897 -42.92 10.37 22.25
CA GLN A 897 -43.60 10.42 23.55
C GLN A 897 -43.88 11.86 23.96
N GLN A 898 -45.02 12.07 24.61
CA GLN A 898 -45.50 13.37 25.10
C GLN A 898 -44.43 14.10 25.94
N ASP A 899 -44.49 15.44 25.94
CA ASP A 899 -43.57 16.26 26.72
C ASP A 899 -43.52 15.83 28.19
N PHE A 900 -42.32 15.88 28.79
CA PHE A 900 -42.10 15.48 30.18
C PHE A 900 -43.07 16.21 31.11
N CYS A 901 -43.95 15.44 31.75
CA CYS A 901 -44.89 15.96 32.71
C CYS A 901 -44.12 16.32 33.99
N TYR A 902 -43.71 17.58 34.12
CA TYR A 902 -42.93 18.09 35.25
C TYR A 902 -43.63 17.86 36.60
N PHE A 903 -44.96 17.82 36.62
CA PHE A 903 -45.76 17.53 37.81
C PHE A 903 -45.61 16.08 38.32
N HIS A 904 -45.62 15.09 37.43
CA HIS A 904 -45.51 13.67 37.82
C HIS A 904 -44.14 13.05 37.58
N ARG A 905 -43.18 13.85 37.07
CA ARG A 905 -41.84 13.41 36.67
C ARG A 905 -41.85 12.14 35.81
N SER A 906 -42.79 12.05 34.87
CA SER A 906 -43.01 10.86 34.05
C SER A 906 -43.35 11.25 32.62
N TYR A 907 -42.80 10.52 31.64
CA TYR A 907 -43.16 10.62 30.22
C TYR A 907 -44.43 9.80 29.86
N LEU A 908 -44.98 9.07 30.83
CA LEU A 908 -46.17 8.22 30.69
C LEU A 908 -47.41 8.84 31.37
N CYS A 909 -47.27 10.06 31.91
CA CYS A 909 -48.34 10.80 32.57
C CYS A 909 -49.26 11.43 31.51
N GLU A 910 -50.58 11.17 31.56
CA GLU A 910 -51.55 11.72 30.59
C GLU A 910 -51.93 13.20 30.82
N CYS A 911 -51.27 13.90 31.75
CA CYS A 911 -51.72 15.22 32.21
C CYS A 911 -51.48 16.38 31.22
N ASN A 912 -50.70 16.16 30.15
CA ASN A 912 -50.42 17.15 29.10
C ASN A 912 -50.99 16.75 27.72
N LYS A 913 -52.16 16.10 27.67
CA LYS A 913 -52.92 15.94 26.41
C LYS A 913 -53.58 17.29 26.02
N VAL A 914 -52.81 18.20 25.43
CA VAL A 914 -53.34 19.50 24.93
C VAL A 914 -53.55 19.51 23.41
N GLU A 915 -53.03 18.52 22.68
CA GLU A 915 -53.33 18.36 21.25
C GLU A 915 -54.35 17.22 21.04
N SER A 916 -55.35 17.44 20.18
CA SER A 916 -56.33 16.42 19.82
C SER A 916 -55.62 15.19 19.22
N ASP A 917 -56.08 13.98 19.54
CA ASP A 917 -55.55 12.73 18.97
C ASP A 917 -55.54 12.73 17.42
N GLU A 918 -56.33 13.61 16.79
CA GLU A 918 -56.35 13.87 15.34
C GLU A 918 -55.08 14.58 14.82
N SER A 919 -54.54 15.57 15.52
CA SER A 919 -53.33 16.32 15.13
C SER A 919 -52.10 15.40 15.00
N ILE A 920 -51.91 14.54 16.01
CA ILE A 920 -50.80 13.57 16.05
C ILE A 920 -50.99 12.51 14.95
N ALA A 921 -52.23 12.08 14.70
CA ALA A 921 -52.52 11.12 13.64
C ALA A 921 -52.21 11.68 12.24
N GLU A 922 -52.53 12.96 11.98
CA GLU A 922 -52.19 13.63 10.72
C GLU A 922 -50.68 13.74 10.51
N HIS A 923 -49.93 14.17 11.53
CA HIS A 923 -48.47 14.28 11.44
C HIS A 923 -47.80 12.92 11.18
N VAL A 924 -48.28 11.86 11.82
CA VAL A 924 -47.75 10.51 11.60
C VAL A 924 -48.10 9.99 10.20
N LEU A 925 -49.28 10.31 9.67
CA LEU A 925 -49.66 9.99 8.29
C LEU A 925 -48.74 10.68 7.26
N GLU A 926 -48.36 11.94 7.50
CA GLU A 926 -47.37 12.64 6.66
C GLU A 926 -46.02 11.93 6.67
N ILE A 927 -45.50 11.58 7.84
CA ILE A 927 -44.23 10.84 7.97
C ILE A 927 -44.33 9.47 7.28
N LEU A 928 -45.43 8.75 7.46
CA LEU A 928 -45.64 7.45 6.80
C LEU A 928 -45.68 7.57 5.27
N ASN A 929 -46.30 8.62 4.73
CA ASN A 929 -46.28 8.90 3.29
C ASN A 929 -44.85 9.16 2.79
N ILE A 930 -44.01 9.82 3.60
CA ILE A 930 -42.60 10.03 3.28
C ILE A 930 -41.83 8.70 3.21
N TYR A 931 -42.07 7.79 4.17
CA TYR A 931 -41.50 6.44 4.12
C TYR A 931 -41.97 5.65 2.88
N ILE A 932 -43.24 5.78 2.48
CA ILE A 932 -43.77 5.15 1.26
C ILE A 932 -43.05 5.69 0.02
N HIS A 933 -43.03 7.00 -0.16
CA HIS A 933 -42.49 7.61 -1.37
C HIS A 933 -40.98 7.43 -1.51
N SER A 934 -40.24 7.48 -0.39
CA SER A 934 -38.80 7.19 -0.35
C SER A 934 -38.47 5.71 -0.57
N SER A 935 -39.48 4.84 -0.57
CA SER A 935 -39.33 3.39 -0.75
C SER A 935 -39.64 2.85 -2.15
N ILE A 936 -40.23 3.67 -3.02
CA ILE A 936 -40.55 3.27 -4.38
C ILE A 936 -39.31 3.46 -5.26
N ILE A 937 -38.64 2.35 -5.56
CA ILE A 937 -37.42 2.28 -6.39
C ILE A 937 -37.75 2.10 -7.89
N ILE A 938 -38.92 1.53 -8.19
CA ILE A 938 -39.37 1.19 -9.54
C ILE A 938 -40.74 1.81 -9.78
N GLU A 939 -40.90 2.48 -10.91
CA GLU A 939 -42.19 3.06 -11.34
C GLU A 939 -42.61 2.51 -12.71
N LYS A 940 -43.91 2.33 -12.87
CA LYS A 940 -44.52 1.95 -14.15
C LYS A 940 -44.94 3.24 -14.87
N ASN A 941 -44.35 3.51 -16.04
CA ASN A 941 -44.75 4.66 -16.84
C ASN A 941 -46.10 4.40 -17.53
N LYS A 942 -46.77 5.45 -18.04
CA LYS A 942 -48.07 5.38 -18.75
C LYS A 942 -48.08 4.36 -19.90
N TYR A 943 -46.93 4.04 -20.50
CA TYR A 943 -46.77 3.03 -21.55
C TYR A 943 -46.48 1.61 -21.04
N SER A 944 -46.73 1.33 -19.76
CA SER A 944 -46.50 0.03 -19.10
C SER A 944 -45.04 -0.45 -19.01
N LEU A 945 -44.07 0.36 -19.44
CA LEU A 945 -42.65 0.10 -19.27
C LEU A 945 -42.21 0.38 -17.83
N ILE A 946 -41.46 -0.57 -17.26
CA ILE A 946 -40.88 -0.51 -15.92
C ILE A 946 -39.58 0.31 -15.99
N LYS A 947 -39.47 1.40 -15.21
CA LYS A 947 -38.26 2.24 -15.16
C LYS A 947 -37.75 2.35 -13.72
N LEU A 948 -36.43 2.33 -13.55
CA LEU A 948 -35.76 2.73 -12.32
C LEU A 948 -36.02 4.23 -12.06
N VAL A 949 -36.47 4.53 -10.85
CA VAL A 949 -36.76 5.89 -10.42
C VAL A 949 -35.48 6.73 -10.44
N ASN A 950 -35.52 7.88 -11.14
CA ASN A 950 -34.45 8.87 -11.05
C ASN A 950 -34.65 9.72 -9.78
N PRO A 951 -33.72 9.68 -8.81
CA PRO A 951 -33.85 10.43 -7.55
C PRO A 951 -34.09 11.92 -7.76
N ASP A 952 -33.47 12.52 -8.79
CA ASP A 952 -33.58 13.94 -9.10
C ASP A 952 -34.96 14.30 -9.67
N GLN A 953 -35.50 13.45 -10.54
CA GLN A 953 -36.82 13.69 -11.13
C GLN A 953 -37.93 13.47 -10.09
N LYS A 954 -37.76 12.50 -9.20
CA LYS A 954 -38.74 12.20 -8.16
C LYS A 954 -38.73 13.21 -7.01
N SER A 955 -37.58 13.75 -6.64
CA SER A 955 -37.52 14.85 -5.67
C SER A 955 -38.25 16.09 -6.20
N VAL A 956 -38.12 16.38 -7.50
CA VAL A 956 -38.84 17.49 -8.15
C VAL A 956 -40.35 17.22 -8.24
N LEU A 957 -40.76 15.98 -8.51
CA LEU A 957 -42.18 15.61 -8.49
C LEU A 957 -42.79 15.72 -7.08
N MET A 958 -42.06 15.33 -6.04
CA MET A 958 -42.51 15.47 -4.65
C MET A 958 -42.55 16.94 -4.21
N GLN A 959 -41.65 17.79 -4.71
CA GLN A 959 -41.73 19.25 -4.52
C GLN A 959 -43.04 19.82 -5.06
N ALA A 960 -43.52 19.33 -6.21
CA ALA A 960 -44.79 19.77 -6.81
C ALA A 960 -46.06 19.18 -6.14
N VAL A 961 -45.92 18.20 -5.25
CA VAL A 961 -47.03 17.58 -4.48
C VAL A 961 -47.10 18.13 -3.05
N PHE A 962 -45.97 18.56 -2.49
CA PHE A 962 -45.88 19.22 -1.17
C PHE A 962 -46.16 20.73 -1.22
N GLN A 963 -45.95 21.36 -2.39
CA GLN A 963 -46.45 22.71 -2.71
C GLN A 963 -47.91 22.63 -3.13
#